data_AF-A0A938AEB1-F1
#
_entry.id   AF-A0A938AEB1-F1
#
_cell.length_a   1.000
_cell.length_b   1.000
_cell.length_c   1.000
_cell.angle_alpha   90.00
_cell.angle_beta   90.00
_cell.angle_gamma   90.00
#
_symmetry.space_group_name_H-M   'P 1'
#
loop_
_entity.id
_entity.type
_entity.pdbx_description
1 polymer ?
#
loop_
_entity_poly.entity_id
_entity_poly.type
_entity_poly.pdbx_seq_one_letter_code
_entity_poly.pdbx_strand_id
1 'polypeptide(L)'
;MAPRRALAATLLAVAFALVMPMAGGAQQRPSAGLAITTPSEALAAVDGVLDGLAKGAADLQRKAGSNVPGRSGTDAGGAGGSTGTSTMPSYTPALTKNEAIAIAEADIDLRDWLDDNPIRRTAAEFQSKDKRWKVSFVGGPKEAEVVEAEVYVGDEEGNIAEVRTGPQVAWMMARGYEGAFGRAVNRWRIWIPLCVVFLLVLLPITRPRSLLSWRTLDLLVLLSFTVSWAWFNQGDISTSVPLQYPPLIYLLARMAWITVRRARLRRLVDGDAGEANPGDSHRSVTVTLSAPGSAPGAPSAAPSGAPSAPSSPRGPRTPGLPGWMPTWLLVTVLVVLIALRWGLNGLNSNVIDVGYAGVIGSDLILDGQTPYGNFPEGCGQCDTYGPLTYIAYMPFEAAMPYTGKWDDLPAAHGAATLFDGLTLLALLVLGWRLAGRKMGLTFAIAWAAFPFTAFTLSSNSNDALISACLAWGLVLAARPLGRGVMIGLGVAAKIVPAILVPLWARHPFPRADRAAGPRRLAVYIGGLAIAALLTGWVLFLDGTEGIQRFWSRTVGYQAERESPFSIWGQFEWLRPVHIAVGALVVLAALLVMRWPRRLDIVQWAAISAALIIGFELVLTHWFYLYIPWFLPMIILVVVPLWPDPDPESAISPGRLLRRLRGMRYGGAK
;
A
#
# COMPACT_ATOMS: atom_id res chain seq x y z
N MET A 1 24.32 17.55 25.05
CA MET A 1 24.26 16.50 23.99
C MET A 1 23.54 15.20 24.42
N ALA A 2 23.31 14.93 25.70
CA ALA A 2 22.73 13.66 26.19
C ALA A 2 21.35 13.21 25.64
N PRO A 3 20.31 14.07 25.48
CA PRO A 3 18.93 13.57 25.26
C PRO A 3 18.68 12.96 23.87
N ARG A 4 19.61 13.11 22.92
CA ARG A 4 19.50 12.47 21.59
C ARG A 4 19.91 11.00 21.58
N ARG A 5 20.74 10.57 22.53
CA ARG A 5 21.15 9.15 22.65
C ARG A 5 20.10 8.33 23.41
N ALA A 6 19.46 8.91 24.43
CA ALA A 6 18.36 8.27 25.16
C ALA A 6 17.21 7.87 24.23
N LEU A 7 16.68 8.79 23.41
CA LEU A 7 15.55 8.49 22.51
C LEU A 7 15.88 7.41 21.46
N ALA A 8 17.12 7.40 20.95
CA ALA A 8 17.58 6.36 20.03
C ALA A 8 17.75 5.00 20.75
N ALA A 9 18.24 4.98 21.98
CA ALA A 9 18.34 3.77 22.79
C ALA A 9 16.97 3.22 23.21
N THR A 10 16.00 4.07 23.55
CA THR A 10 14.62 3.63 23.85
C THR A 10 13.92 3.07 22.61
N LEU A 11 14.10 3.68 21.44
CA LEU A 11 13.56 3.14 20.18
C LEU A 11 14.25 1.84 19.76
N LEU A 12 15.57 1.70 19.99
CA LEU A 12 16.24 0.41 19.82
C LEU A 12 15.73 -0.63 20.82
N ALA A 13 15.54 -0.28 22.10
CA ALA A 13 15.09 -1.22 23.13
C ALA A 13 13.67 -1.73 22.88
N VAL A 14 12.76 -0.88 22.39
CA VAL A 14 11.41 -1.30 21.96
C VAL A 14 11.48 -2.19 20.71
N ALA A 15 12.38 -1.91 19.77
CA ALA A 15 12.61 -2.79 18.63
C ALA A 15 13.28 -4.13 19.02
N PHE A 16 14.12 -4.14 20.06
CA PHE A 16 14.79 -5.36 20.56
C PHE A 16 13.83 -6.24 21.38
N ALA A 17 12.93 -5.63 22.16
CA ALA A 17 11.88 -6.32 22.90
C ALA A 17 10.82 -6.99 22.01
N LEU A 18 10.73 -6.60 20.73
CA LEU A 18 9.89 -7.23 19.72
C LEU A 18 10.58 -8.37 18.94
N VAL A 19 11.86 -8.70 19.27
CA VAL A 19 12.72 -9.56 18.43
C VAL A 19 13.36 -10.74 19.19
N MET A 20 13.09 -10.93 20.48
CA MET A 20 13.55 -12.14 21.21
C MET A 20 12.42 -13.15 21.49
N PRO A 21 12.64 -14.44 21.21
CA PRO A 21 11.69 -15.50 21.55
C PRO A 21 11.78 -15.82 23.04
N MET A 22 10.66 -15.68 23.75
CA MET A 22 10.54 -16.15 25.14
C MET A 22 10.14 -17.62 25.15
N ALA A 23 11.13 -18.50 25.30
CA ALA A 23 10.90 -19.87 25.71
C ALA A 23 10.38 -19.89 27.16
N GLY A 24 9.22 -20.53 27.38
CA GLY A 24 8.58 -20.62 28.69
C GLY A 24 7.18 -21.25 28.56
N GLY A 25 7.11 -22.57 28.77
CA GLY A 25 5.90 -23.33 28.48
C GLY A 25 4.79 -23.23 29.54
N ALA A 26 3.56 -23.56 29.11
CA ALA A 26 2.36 -23.89 29.89
C ALA A 26 1.87 -22.84 30.93
N GLN A 27 0.60 -22.50 31.00
CA GLN A 27 -0.50 -23.47 31.18
C GLN A 27 -1.85 -22.82 30.85
N GLN A 28 -2.59 -23.34 29.87
CA GLN A 28 -4.00 -22.96 29.68
C GLN A 28 -4.86 -23.60 30.79
N ARG A 29 -5.74 -22.81 31.41
CA ARG A 29 -6.90 -23.31 32.15
C ARG A 29 -8.18 -22.78 31.49
N PRO A 30 -9.15 -23.65 31.16
CA PRO A 30 -10.45 -23.21 30.68
C PRO A 30 -11.31 -22.77 31.86
N SER A 31 -12.04 -21.67 31.72
CA SER A 31 -13.20 -21.37 32.56
C SER A 31 -14.24 -20.59 31.76
N ALA A 32 -15.40 -21.20 31.57
CA ALA A 32 -16.56 -20.61 30.92
C ALA A 32 -17.28 -19.63 31.86
N GLY A 33 -18.17 -18.81 31.31
CA GLY A 33 -19.08 -17.98 32.11
C GLY A 33 -19.38 -16.63 31.46
N LEU A 34 -20.32 -16.63 30.52
CA LEU A 34 -20.86 -15.41 29.93
C LEU A 34 -21.57 -14.58 31.02
N ALA A 35 -21.24 -13.28 31.13
CA ALA A 35 -22.00 -12.32 31.91
C ALA A 35 -22.14 -11.02 31.12
N ILE A 36 -23.07 -11.00 30.17
CA ILE A 36 -23.27 -9.84 29.31
C ILE A 36 -24.22 -8.85 29.98
N THR A 37 -23.66 -7.76 30.46
CA THR A 37 -24.35 -6.46 30.71
C THR A 37 -23.99 -5.43 29.63
N THR A 38 -23.60 -5.93 28.45
CA THR A 38 -23.08 -5.17 27.29
C THR A 38 -23.70 -5.70 25.95
N PRO A 39 -23.09 -6.51 25.03
CA PRO A 39 -23.79 -6.99 23.80
C PRO A 39 -25.06 -7.86 23.90
N SER A 40 -25.71 -8.04 25.05
CA SER A 40 -26.86 -8.96 25.17
C SER A 40 -28.11 -8.42 24.49
N GLU A 41 -28.31 -7.09 24.49
CA GLU A 41 -29.33 -6.45 23.67
C GLU A 41 -29.00 -6.54 22.17
N ALA A 42 -27.72 -6.56 21.81
CA ALA A 42 -27.28 -6.76 20.42
C ALA A 42 -27.49 -8.21 19.96
N LEU A 43 -27.29 -9.21 20.82
CA LEU A 43 -27.66 -10.60 20.52
C LEU A 43 -29.18 -10.79 20.45
N ALA A 44 -29.96 -10.18 21.35
CA ALA A 44 -31.43 -10.29 21.29
C ALA A 44 -32.03 -9.77 19.97
N ALA A 45 -31.42 -8.74 19.37
CA ALA A 45 -31.78 -8.24 18.04
C ALA A 45 -31.38 -9.18 16.89
N VAL A 46 -30.35 -10.02 17.08
CA VAL A 46 -29.88 -11.00 16.09
C VAL A 46 -30.63 -12.34 16.23
N ASP A 47 -30.90 -12.81 17.45
CA ASP A 47 -31.72 -13.99 17.72
C ASP A 47 -33.14 -13.81 17.17
N GLY A 48 -33.73 -12.62 17.29
CA GLY A 48 -35.03 -12.30 16.68
C GLY A 48 -35.05 -12.39 15.14
N VAL A 49 -33.90 -12.25 14.48
CA VAL A 49 -33.73 -12.42 13.02
C VAL A 49 -33.43 -13.88 12.66
N LEU A 50 -32.63 -14.58 13.48
CA LEU A 50 -32.33 -16.00 13.31
C LEU A 50 -33.55 -16.89 13.55
N ASP A 51 -34.41 -16.59 14.53
CA ASP A 51 -35.71 -17.26 14.72
C ASP A 51 -36.66 -17.03 13.55
N GLY A 52 -36.58 -15.86 12.89
CA GLY A 52 -37.29 -15.57 11.65
C GLY A 52 -36.80 -16.43 10.49
N LEU A 53 -35.48 -16.58 10.34
CA LEU A 53 -34.85 -17.44 9.34
C LEU A 53 -35.10 -18.94 9.60
N ALA A 54 -35.08 -19.39 10.86
CA ALA A 54 -35.39 -20.77 11.23
C ALA A 54 -36.86 -21.13 10.96
N LYS A 55 -37.80 -20.21 11.22
CA LYS A 55 -39.21 -20.38 10.83
C LYS A 55 -39.39 -20.39 9.31
N GLY A 56 -38.66 -19.54 8.58
CA GLY A 56 -38.63 -19.55 7.11
C GLY A 56 -38.10 -20.86 6.52
N ALA A 57 -37.04 -21.41 7.08
CA ALA A 57 -36.48 -22.70 6.69
C ALA A 57 -37.46 -23.87 6.95
N ALA A 58 -38.12 -23.89 8.11
CA ALA A 58 -39.12 -24.90 8.43
C ALA A 58 -40.35 -24.86 7.51
N ASP A 59 -40.78 -23.67 7.05
CA ASP A 59 -41.87 -23.53 6.08
C ASP A 59 -41.48 -23.90 4.65
N LEU A 60 -40.22 -23.68 4.25
CA LEU A 60 -39.68 -24.20 2.99
C LEU A 60 -39.61 -25.73 3.02
N GLN A 61 -39.20 -26.33 4.13
CA GLN A 61 -39.12 -27.78 4.26
C GLN A 61 -40.50 -28.46 4.35
N ARG A 62 -41.52 -27.79 4.92
CA ARG A 62 -42.93 -28.21 4.80
C ARG A 62 -43.46 -28.14 3.36
N LYS A 63 -43.10 -27.09 2.59
CA LYS A 63 -43.49 -26.95 1.17
C LYS A 63 -42.79 -27.97 0.26
N ALA A 64 -41.61 -28.47 0.62
CA ALA A 64 -40.94 -29.54 -0.10
C ALA A 64 -41.51 -30.94 0.18
N GLY A 65 -42.28 -31.12 1.27
CA GLY A 65 -42.71 -32.43 1.77
C GLY A 65 -44.10 -32.92 1.35
N SER A 66 -44.81 -32.24 0.45
CA SER A 66 -46.21 -32.60 0.13
C SER A 66 -46.63 -32.39 -1.34
N ASN A 67 -46.36 -33.39 -2.20
CA ASN A 67 -47.29 -33.86 -3.25
C ASN A 67 -46.85 -35.20 -3.89
N VAL A 68 -47.81 -36.13 -4.01
CA VAL A 68 -47.69 -37.59 -4.26
C VAL A 68 -49.01 -38.04 -4.94
N PRO A 69 -49.11 -38.96 -5.94
CA PRO A 69 -48.41 -40.26 -6.07
C PRO A 69 -47.83 -40.62 -7.47
N GLY A 70 -47.33 -41.86 -7.61
CA GLY A 70 -46.79 -42.45 -8.85
C GLY A 70 -47.75 -43.30 -9.70
N ARG A 71 -47.18 -44.07 -10.65
CA ARG A 71 -47.85 -45.15 -11.39
C ARG A 71 -46.85 -46.22 -11.88
N SER A 72 -47.29 -47.48 -11.93
CA SER A 72 -46.54 -48.68 -12.34
C SER A 72 -46.71 -49.05 -13.82
N GLY A 73 -45.76 -49.82 -14.40
CA GLY A 73 -45.93 -50.44 -15.73
C GLY A 73 -44.67 -51.01 -16.41
N THR A 74 -44.39 -52.29 -16.19
CA THR A 74 -43.90 -53.34 -17.14
C THR A 74 -42.94 -53.02 -18.32
N ASP A 75 -41.80 -53.72 -18.32
CA ASP A 75 -41.14 -54.49 -19.40
C ASP A 75 -41.36 -54.16 -20.90
N ALA A 76 -40.25 -53.90 -21.61
CA ALA A 76 -39.88 -54.56 -22.90
C ALA A 76 -38.44 -54.16 -23.31
N GLY A 77 -37.69 -55.08 -23.95
CA GLY A 77 -36.29 -54.87 -24.32
C GLY A 77 -36.04 -54.31 -25.73
N GLY A 78 -34.78 -53.93 -26.00
CA GLY A 78 -34.29 -53.51 -27.32
C GLY A 78 -32.77 -53.30 -27.29
N ALA A 79 -32.05 -53.85 -28.27
CA ALA A 79 -30.59 -53.97 -28.23
C ALA A 79 -29.84 -52.98 -29.16
N GLY A 80 -28.55 -52.77 -28.86
CA GLY A 80 -27.52 -52.43 -29.85
C GLY A 80 -27.36 -50.94 -30.20
N GLY A 81 -26.16 -50.38 -29.96
CA GLY A 81 -25.84 -49.00 -30.33
C GLY A 81 -24.50 -48.49 -29.79
N SER A 82 -23.39 -49.20 -30.04
CA SER A 82 -22.06 -48.78 -29.59
C SER A 82 -21.42 -47.78 -30.56
N THR A 83 -21.17 -46.54 -30.11
CA THR A 83 -20.23 -45.63 -30.77
C THR A 83 -19.41 -44.79 -29.78
N GLY A 84 -18.17 -45.21 -29.55
CA GLY A 84 -17.05 -44.26 -29.60
C GLY A 84 -16.70 -43.40 -28.38
N THR A 85 -16.88 -43.86 -27.14
CA THR A 85 -16.21 -43.20 -26.01
C THR A 85 -14.71 -43.48 -26.08
N SER A 86 -13.88 -42.45 -26.30
CA SER A 86 -12.43 -42.56 -26.28
C SER A 86 -11.92 -42.81 -24.85
N THR A 87 -11.90 -44.06 -24.42
CA THR A 87 -11.26 -44.46 -23.16
C THR A 87 -9.75 -44.30 -23.28
N MET A 88 -9.23 -43.20 -22.72
CA MET A 88 -7.84 -43.13 -22.28
C MET A 88 -7.54 -44.38 -21.43
N PRO A 89 -6.36 -45.02 -21.55
CA PRO A 89 -6.02 -46.15 -20.69
C PRO A 89 -6.13 -45.71 -19.22
N SER A 90 -6.85 -46.48 -18.40
CA SER A 90 -6.87 -46.25 -16.96
C SER A 90 -5.48 -46.51 -16.41
N TYR A 91 -4.74 -45.44 -16.12
CA TYR A 91 -3.43 -45.53 -15.49
C TYR A 91 -3.59 -46.16 -14.11
N THR A 92 -2.99 -47.34 -13.93
CA THR A 92 -2.93 -48.03 -12.64
C THR A 92 -1.73 -47.49 -11.87
N PRO A 93 -1.89 -46.97 -10.63
CA PRO A 93 -0.77 -46.51 -9.82
C PRO A 93 0.25 -47.61 -9.59
N ALA A 94 1.54 -47.28 -9.73
CA ALA A 94 2.66 -48.18 -9.47
C ALA A 94 2.99 -48.26 -7.97
N LEU A 95 2.82 -47.17 -7.21
CA LEU A 95 2.89 -47.19 -5.76
C LEU A 95 1.54 -47.52 -5.12
N THR A 96 1.57 -48.22 -4.00
CA THR A 96 0.41 -48.28 -3.09
C THR A 96 0.30 -47.01 -2.25
N LYS A 97 -0.91 -46.76 -1.74
CA LYS A 97 -1.19 -45.67 -0.79
C LYS A 97 -0.23 -45.66 0.41
N ASN A 98 0.14 -46.82 0.93
CA ASN A 98 0.99 -46.93 2.12
C ASN A 98 2.46 -46.67 1.80
N GLU A 99 2.94 -47.07 0.62
CA GLU A 99 4.29 -46.75 0.15
C GLU A 99 4.44 -45.25 -0.10
N ALA A 100 3.44 -44.61 -0.73
CA ALA A 100 3.43 -43.16 -0.90
C ALA A 100 3.45 -42.40 0.45
N ILE A 101 2.72 -42.88 1.47
CA ILE A 101 2.78 -42.33 2.83
C ILE A 101 4.17 -42.53 3.45
N ALA A 102 4.74 -43.73 3.37
CA ALA A 102 6.05 -44.04 3.94
C ALA A 102 7.19 -43.23 3.28
N ILE A 103 7.09 -42.97 1.97
CA ILE A 103 7.99 -42.08 1.23
C ILE A 103 7.82 -40.63 1.71
N ALA A 104 6.58 -40.15 1.85
CA ALA A 104 6.33 -38.80 2.36
C ALA A 104 6.84 -38.61 3.79
N GLU A 105 6.61 -39.57 4.69
CA GLU A 105 7.10 -39.57 6.07
C GLU A 105 8.63 -39.74 6.18
N ALA A 106 9.34 -40.00 5.08
CA ALA A 106 10.80 -40.02 5.03
C ALA A 106 11.43 -38.61 4.89
N ASP A 107 10.64 -37.61 4.48
CA ASP A 107 11.11 -36.24 4.24
C ASP A 107 11.56 -35.54 5.53
N ILE A 108 12.60 -34.71 5.44
CA ILE A 108 13.17 -34.00 6.60
C ILE A 108 12.44 -32.67 6.89
N ASP A 109 12.08 -31.91 5.85
CA ASP A 109 11.40 -30.62 6.00
C ASP A 109 9.98 -30.81 6.54
N LEU A 110 9.33 -31.92 6.16
CA LEU A 110 8.07 -32.38 6.76
C LEU A 110 8.25 -32.67 8.26
N ARG A 111 9.28 -33.43 8.66
CA ARG A 111 9.49 -33.84 10.06
C ARG A 111 9.75 -32.64 10.96
N ASP A 112 10.66 -31.76 10.54
CA ASP A 112 10.98 -30.52 11.25
C ASP A 112 9.73 -29.63 11.44
N TRP A 113 8.79 -29.62 10.47
CA TRP A 113 7.50 -28.95 10.62
C TRP A 113 6.54 -29.67 11.59
N LEU A 114 6.47 -31.00 11.53
CA LEU A 114 5.55 -31.80 12.35
C LEU A 114 5.95 -31.89 13.83
N ASP A 115 7.22 -31.66 14.17
CA ASP A 115 7.69 -31.57 15.56
C ASP A 115 6.98 -30.43 16.34
N ASP A 116 6.75 -29.29 15.69
CA ASP A 116 6.01 -28.15 16.25
C ASP A 116 4.49 -28.21 15.97
N ASN A 117 4.04 -28.98 14.97
CA ASN A 117 2.65 -29.02 14.48
C ASN A 117 2.04 -30.44 14.53
N PRO A 118 1.51 -30.87 15.69
CA PRO A 118 1.10 -32.26 15.91
C PRO A 118 -0.13 -32.67 15.11
N ILE A 119 -0.01 -33.78 14.37
CA ILE A 119 -1.05 -34.30 13.48
C ILE A 119 -1.96 -35.34 14.13
N ARG A 120 -3.19 -35.40 13.64
CA ARG A 120 -4.27 -36.29 14.07
C ARG A 120 -4.51 -37.45 13.09
N ARG A 121 -4.29 -37.23 11.79
CA ARG A 121 -4.41 -38.26 10.74
C ARG A 121 -3.60 -37.93 9.49
N THR A 122 -3.21 -38.96 8.76
CA THR A 122 -2.66 -38.85 7.40
C THR A 122 -3.70 -39.32 6.38
N ALA A 123 -3.84 -38.59 5.29
CA ALA A 123 -4.63 -38.98 4.11
C ALA A 123 -3.70 -39.07 2.90
N ALA A 124 -4.05 -39.90 1.92
CA ALA A 124 -3.33 -39.98 0.67
C ALA A 124 -4.30 -40.26 -0.48
N GLU A 125 -4.15 -39.49 -1.56
CA GLU A 125 -5.03 -39.43 -2.73
C GLU A 125 -4.17 -39.47 -4.00
N PHE A 126 -4.51 -40.35 -4.94
CA PHE A 126 -3.78 -40.44 -6.21
C PHE A 126 -4.33 -39.42 -7.23
N GLN A 127 -3.46 -38.54 -7.74
CA GLN A 127 -3.79 -37.53 -8.73
C GLN A 127 -3.47 -38.03 -10.14
N SER A 128 -4.43 -38.68 -10.77
CA SER A 128 -4.30 -39.33 -12.09
C SER A 128 -3.86 -38.41 -13.23
N LYS A 129 -4.18 -37.12 -13.17
CA LYS A 129 -3.77 -36.11 -14.15
C LYS A 129 -2.24 -35.89 -14.17
N ASP A 130 -1.64 -35.93 -12.97
CA ASP A 130 -0.24 -35.54 -12.74
C ASP A 130 0.65 -36.76 -12.40
N LYS A 131 0.08 -37.98 -12.41
CA LYS A 131 0.72 -39.26 -12.01
C LYS A 131 1.49 -39.18 -10.68
N ARG A 132 0.86 -38.61 -9.65
CA ARG A 132 1.48 -38.42 -8.33
C ARG A 132 0.49 -38.67 -7.20
N TRP A 133 1.00 -39.13 -6.07
CA TRP A 133 0.25 -39.21 -4.83
C TRP A 133 0.36 -37.89 -4.08
N LYS A 134 -0.79 -37.33 -3.67
CA LYS A 134 -0.87 -36.23 -2.71
C LYS A 134 -1.12 -36.83 -1.34
N VAL A 135 -0.15 -36.72 -0.44
CA VAL A 135 -0.22 -37.14 0.96
C VAL A 135 -0.47 -35.91 1.82
N SER A 136 -1.62 -35.82 2.48
CA SER A 136 -2.03 -34.70 3.32
C SER A 136 -1.97 -35.09 4.80
N PHE A 137 -1.22 -34.32 5.59
CA PHE A 137 -1.06 -34.50 7.03
C PHE A 137 -1.98 -33.50 7.75
N VAL A 138 -2.88 -34.00 8.59
CA VAL A 138 -4.02 -33.24 9.11
C VAL A 138 -3.97 -33.15 10.63
N GLY A 139 -3.86 -31.94 11.15
CA GLY A 139 -3.89 -31.57 12.56
C GLY A 139 -5.24 -31.01 13.00
N GLY A 140 -5.24 -30.33 14.15
CA GLY A 140 -6.41 -29.68 14.74
C GLY A 140 -7.41 -30.63 15.44
N PRO A 141 -8.42 -30.06 16.14
CA PRO A 141 -9.53 -30.82 16.71
C PRO A 141 -10.43 -31.39 15.61
N LYS A 142 -11.28 -32.38 15.94
CA LYS A 142 -12.15 -33.05 14.94
C LYS A 142 -13.14 -32.09 14.28
N GLU A 143 -13.52 -31.05 15.00
CA GLU A 143 -14.52 -30.05 14.64
C GLU A 143 -13.92 -28.91 13.78
N ALA A 144 -12.58 -28.82 13.69
CA ALA A 144 -11.85 -27.84 12.88
C ALA A 144 -10.50 -28.45 12.45
N GLU A 145 -10.57 -29.39 11.50
CA GLU A 145 -9.37 -29.99 10.92
C GLU A 145 -8.57 -28.98 10.09
N VAL A 146 -7.25 -28.98 10.25
CA VAL A 146 -6.32 -28.16 9.45
C VAL A 146 -5.34 -29.08 8.73
N VAL A 147 -5.09 -28.84 7.45
CA VAL A 147 -4.05 -29.56 6.69
C VAL A 147 -2.72 -28.86 6.95
N GLU A 148 -1.91 -29.44 7.83
CA GLU A 148 -0.63 -28.87 8.27
C GLU A 148 0.45 -29.00 7.21
N ALA A 149 0.41 -30.09 6.43
CA ALA A 149 1.35 -30.30 5.33
C ALA A 149 0.74 -31.14 4.19
N GLU A 150 1.26 -30.93 2.97
CA GLU A 150 1.04 -31.81 1.82
C GLU A 150 2.38 -32.21 1.19
N VAL A 151 2.57 -33.51 0.95
CA VAL A 151 3.71 -34.04 0.18
C VAL A 151 3.20 -34.68 -1.11
N TYR A 152 3.86 -34.36 -2.22
CA TYR A 152 3.55 -34.88 -3.55
C TYR A 152 4.64 -35.86 -3.96
N VAL A 153 4.30 -37.14 -4.08
CA VAL A 153 5.22 -38.24 -4.43
C VAL A 153 4.96 -38.69 -5.86
N GLY A 154 5.98 -38.70 -6.72
CA GLY A 154 5.91 -39.24 -8.08
C GLY A 154 5.63 -40.74 -8.06
N ASP A 155 4.65 -41.19 -8.84
CA ASP A 155 4.17 -42.57 -8.78
C ASP A 155 5.07 -43.56 -9.56
N GLU A 156 5.74 -43.12 -10.63
CA GLU A 156 6.64 -43.99 -11.40
C GLU A 156 8.05 -44.10 -10.76
N GLU A 157 8.58 -43.00 -10.21
CA GLU A 157 9.94 -42.95 -9.66
C GLU A 157 10.02 -43.06 -8.13
N GLY A 158 8.92 -42.89 -7.40
CA GLY A 158 8.92 -42.88 -5.93
C GLY A 158 9.67 -41.70 -5.30
N ASN A 159 9.91 -40.63 -6.05
CA ASN A 159 10.58 -39.43 -5.57
C ASN A 159 9.58 -38.43 -4.95
N ILE A 160 10.04 -37.66 -3.97
CA ILE A 160 9.29 -36.50 -3.49
C ILE A 160 9.46 -35.37 -4.52
N ALA A 161 8.35 -34.96 -5.13
CA ALA A 161 8.32 -33.92 -6.16
C ALA A 161 8.06 -32.52 -5.57
N GLU A 162 7.31 -32.44 -4.46
CA GLU A 162 6.98 -31.18 -3.79
C GLU A 162 6.58 -31.44 -2.32
N VAL A 163 7.05 -30.61 -1.40
CA VAL A 163 6.58 -30.55 0.00
C VAL A 163 5.97 -29.16 0.21
N ARG A 164 4.84 -29.09 0.91
CA ARG A 164 4.17 -27.85 1.29
C ARG A 164 3.83 -27.90 2.77
N THR A 165 4.22 -26.89 3.53
CA THR A 165 3.93 -26.78 4.97
C THR A 165 3.17 -25.50 5.29
N GLY A 166 2.27 -25.60 6.28
CA GLY A 166 1.46 -24.50 6.80
C GLY A 166 0.83 -23.63 5.71
N PRO A 167 1.14 -22.31 5.63
CA PRO A 167 0.59 -21.41 4.61
C PRO A 167 0.70 -21.89 3.16
N GLN A 168 1.73 -22.67 2.82
CA GLN A 168 1.95 -23.15 1.45
C GLN A 168 0.88 -24.13 0.96
N VAL A 169 0.23 -24.84 1.89
CA VAL A 169 -0.88 -25.76 1.59
C VAL A 169 -2.04 -24.95 0.98
N ALA A 170 -2.58 -23.99 1.74
CA ALA A 170 -3.75 -23.21 1.35
C ALA A 170 -3.45 -22.08 0.34
N TRP A 171 -2.23 -21.54 0.30
CA TRP A 171 -1.91 -20.34 -0.49
C TRP A 171 -0.84 -20.62 -1.54
N MET A 172 -1.23 -20.69 -2.82
CA MET A 172 -0.28 -20.86 -3.94
C MET A 172 0.79 -19.75 -3.99
N MET A 173 0.43 -18.53 -3.59
CA MET A 173 1.35 -17.39 -3.48
C MET A 173 2.49 -17.60 -2.47
N ALA A 174 2.33 -18.53 -1.51
CA ALA A 174 3.34 -18.82 -0.49
C ALA A 174 4.42 -19.82 -0.97
N ARG A 175 4.29 -20.42 -2.15
CA ARG A 175 5.10 -21.59 -2.58
C ARG A 175 6.42 -21.24 -3.29
N GLY A 176 6.75 -19.95 -3.46
CA GLY A 176 8.03 -19.51 -4.03
C GLY A 176 8.28 -19.89 -5.50
N TYR A 177 7.29 -20.36 -6.26
CA TYR A 177 7.49 -20.83 -7.64
C TYR A 177 8.15 -19.77 -8.54
N GLU A 178 9.17 -20.14 -9.34
CA GLU A 178 9.89 -19.20 -10.20
C GLU A 178 8.91 -18.54 -11.19
N GLY A 179 8.81 -17.20 -11.10
CA GLY A 179 8.00 -16.40 -12.00
C GLY A 179 6.49 -16.35 -11.67
N ALA A 180 6.07 -16.78 -10.47
CA ALA A 180 4.70 -16.57 -9.99
C ALA A 180 4.29 -15.08 -9.95
N PHE A 181 5.25 -14.18 -9.75
CA PHE A 181 5.10 -12.73 -9.81
C PHE A 181 6.25 -12.12 -10.59
N GLY A 182 6.01 -11.10 -11.41
CA GLY A 182 7.07 -10.29 -12.05
C GLY A 182 7.95 -10.96 -13.11
N ARG A 183 7.94 -12.30 -13.21
CA ARG A 183 8.91 -13.14 -13.95
C ARG A 183 10.34 -12.58 -13.94
N ALA A 184 10.83 -12.06 -15.07
CA ALA A 184 12.23 -11.66 -15.24
C ALA A 184 12.71 -10.58 -14.26
N VAL A 185 11.83 -9.70 -13.78
CA VAL A 185 12.21 -8.60 -12.86
C VAL A 185 12.82 -9.11 -11.56
N ASN A 186 12.46 -10.34 -11.13
CA ASN A 186 12.96 -10.95 -9.89
C ASN A 186 14.41 -11.41 -9.99
N ARG A 187 14.97 -11.50 -11.21
CA ARG A 187 16.36 -11.92 -11.40
C ARG A 187 17.27 -10.88 -10.76
N TRP A 188 18.15 -11.29 -9.85
CA TRP A 188 19.11 -10.39 -9.17
C TRP A 188 19.92 -9.52 -10.13
N ARG A 189 20.18 -10.01 -11.36
CA ARG A 189 20.82 -9.28 -12.47
C ARG A 189 20.02 -8.08 -13.01
N ILE A 190 18.74 -7.95 -12.65
CA ILE A 190 17.85 -6.81 -12.95
C ILE A 190 17.54 -6.04 -11.65
N TRP A 191 17.19 -6.75 -10.58
CA TRP A 191 16.84 -6.14 -9.29
C TRP A 191 17.97 -5.29 -8.68
N ILE A 192 19.21 -5.80 -8.65
CA ILE A 192 20.34 -5.06 -8.08
C ILE A 192 20.68 -3.80 -8.91
N PRO A 193 20.78 -3.85 -10.26
CA PRO A 193 20.93 -2.63 -11.05
C PRO A 193 19.82 -1.58 -10.83
N LEU A 194 18.55 -1.98 -10.66
CA LEU A 194 17.47 -1.06 -10.31
C LEU A 194 17.73 -0.37 -8.95
N CYS A 195 18.04 -1.13 -7.90
CA CYS A 195 18.45 -0.61 -6.60
C CYS A 195 19.64 0.36 -6.69
N VAL A 196 20.67 0.00 -7.48
CA VAL A 196 21.87 0.82 -7.68
C VAL A 196 21.53 2.12 -8.41
N VAL A 197 20.77 2.09 -9.51
CA VAL A 197 20.39 3.31 -10.25
C VAL A 197 19.52 4.23 -9.38
N PHE A 198 18.57 3.67 -8.62
CA PHE A 198 17.77 4.41 -7.65
C PHE A 198 18.64 5.16 -6.63
N LEU A 199 19.65 4.50 -6.04
CA LEU A 199 20.58 5.17 -5.12
C LEU A 199 21.51 6.15 -5.83
N LEU A 200 22.09 5.81 -6.99
CA LEU A 200 23.06 6.67 -7.69
C LEU A 200 22.50 8.04 -8.08
N VAL A 201 21.23 8.08 -8.49
CA VAL A 201 20.52 9.30 -8.91
C VAL A 201 20.08 10.13 -7.71
N LEU A 202 19.72 9.49 -6.60
CA LEU A 202 19.12 10.15 -5.43
C LEU A 202 20.14 10.50 -4.34
N LEU A 203 21.26 9.80 -4.22
CA LEU A 203 22.27 10.05 -3.19
C LEU A 203 23.13 11.30 -3.49
N PRO A 204 23.57 12.02 -2.44
CA PRO A 204 24.40 13.21 -2.57
C PRO A 204 25.89 12.82 -2.72
N ILE A 205 26.22 11.99 -3.72
CA ILE A 205 27.54 11.34 -3.85
C ILE A 205 28.70 12.35 -3.87
N THR A 206 28.50 13.50 -4.50
CA THR A 206 29.48 14.61 -4.54
C THR A 206 29.61 15.37 -3.21
N ARG A 207 28.92 14.97 -2.15
CA ARG A 207 28.98 15.55 -0.80
C ARG A 207 29.06 14.43 0.26
N PRO A 208 30.23 13.81 0.49
CA PRO A 208 30.37 12.65 1.38
C PRO A 208 29.81 12.86 2.79
N ARG A 209 29.98 14.06 3.38
CA ARG A 209 29.41 14.43 4.70
C ARG A 209 27.87 14.40 4.73
N SER A 210 27.21 14.50 3.57
CA SER A 210 25.75 14.39 3.44
C SER A 210 25.26 12.94 3.27
N LEU A 211 26.15 11.96 3.14
CA LEU A 211 25.77 10.54 3.10
C LEU A 211 25.26 10.06 4.45
N LEU A 212 25.79 10.57 5.57
CA LEU A 212 25.30 10.31 6.93
C LEU A 212 24.06 11.15 7.31
N SER A 213 23.12 11.29 6.37
CA SER A 213 21.89 12.06 6.57
C SER A 213 20.67 11.17 6.73
N TRP A 214 19.65 11.66 7.44
CA TRP A 214 18.34 11.00 7.53
C TRP A 214 17.76 10.65 6.16
N ARG A 215 17.99 11.51 5.15
CA ARG A 215 17.55 11.31 3.77
C ARG A 215 18.19 10.09 3.10
N THR A 216 19.45 9.80 3.42
CA THR A 216 20.13 8.58 2.94
C THR A 216 19.50 7.35 3.60
N LEU A 217 19.24 7.41 4.91
CA LEU A 217 18.58 6.32 5.63
C LEU A 217 17.16 6.09 5.10
N ASP A 218 16.39 7.15 4.83
CA ASP A 218 15.06 7.08 4.20
C ASP A 218 15.09 6.29 2.87
N LEU A 219 16.12 6.50 2.04
CA LEU A 219 16.30 5.81 0.76
C LEU A 219 16.78 4.35 0.94
N LEU A 220 17.62 4.07 1.94
CA LEU A 220 18.07 2.71 2.25
C LEU A 220 16.93 1.86 2.83
N VAL A 221 16.07 2.45 3.67
CA VAL A 221 14.88 1.77 4.23
C VAL A 221 13.85 1.47 3.15
N LEU A 222 13.67 2.34 2.15
CA LEU A 222 12.85 2.02 0.98
C LEU A 222 13.38 0.77 0.22
N LEU A 223 14.70 0.57 0.17
CA LEU A 223 15.28 -0.62 -0.46
C LEU A 223 15.36 -1.84 0.48
N SER A 224 15.30 -1.68 1.81
CA SER A 224 15.39 -2.81 2.74
C SER A 224 14.20 -3.76 2.70
N PHE A 225 13.07 -3.34 2.11
CA PHE A 225 11.99 -4.26 1.71
C PHE A 225 12.49 -5.40 0.80
N THR A 226 13.60 -5.22 0.06
CA THR A 226 14.27 -6.28 -0.72
C THR A 226 14.62 -7.50 0.13
N VAL A 227 14.93 -7.32 1.43
CA VAL A 227 15.27 -8.44 2.33
C VAL A 227 14.05 -9.31 2.57
N SER A 228 12.91 -8.72 2.94
CA SER A 228 11.62 -9.42 3.08
C SER A 228 11.20 -10.12 1.78
N TRP A 229 11.33 -9.41 0.65
CA TRP A 229 11.01 -9.92 -0.69
C TRP A 229 11.91 -11.10 -1.14
N ALA A 230 13.18 -11.12 -0.71
CA ALA A 230 14.08 -12.22 -1.04
C ALA A 230 13.64 -13.54 -0.38
N TRP A 231 13.13 -13.50 0.85
CA TRP A 231 12.53 -14.65 1.52
C TRP A 231 11.18 -15.04 0.92
N PHE A 232 10.35 -14.07 0.54
CA PHE A 232 9.08 -14.33 -0.16
C PHE A 232 9.28 -15.15 -1.45
N ASN A 233 10.26 -14.76 -2.28
CA ASN A 233 10.59 -15.49 -3.51
C ASN A 233 11.17 -16.90 -3.28
N GLN A 234 11.56 -17.24 -2.05
CA GLN A 234 11.98 -18.60 -1.66
C GLN A 234 10.81 -19.42 -1.06
N GLY A 235 9.62 -18.84 -0.92
CA GLY A 235 8.47 -19.48 -0.27
C GLY A 235 8.48 -19.43 1.26
N ASP A 236 9.47 -18.76 1.86
CA ASP A 236 9.55 -18.57 3.32
C ASP A 236 8.71 -17.35 3.73
N ILE A 237 7.43 -17.60 4.00
CA ILE A 237 6.45 -16.57 4.40
C ILE A 237 6.55 -16.21 5.90
N SER A 238 7.01 -17.14 6.75
CA SER A 238 7.18 -16.92 8.20
C SER A 238 8.35 -15.96 8.50
N THR A 239 9.44 -16.02 7.74
CA THR A 239 10.53 -15.03 7.81
C THR A 239 10.21 -13.76 7.03
N SER A 240 9.63 -13.90 5.84
CA SER A 240 9.37 -12.77 4.93
C SER A 240 8.44 -11.71 5.53
N VAL A 241 7.31 -12.13 6.10
CA VAL A 241 6.23 -11.23 6.52
C VAL A 241 6.64 -10.34 7.70
N PRO A 242 7.22 -10.84 8.82
CA PRO A 242 7.75 -9.99 9.87
C PRO A 242 8.75 -8.95 9.37
N LEU A 243 9.61 -9.30 8.40
CA LEU A 243 10.63 -8.40 7.84
C LEU A 243 10.07 -7.20 7.05
N GLN A 244 8.78 -7.19 6.67
CA GLN A 244 8.14 -6.03 6.04
C GLN A 244 7.76 -4.93 7.04
N TYR A 245 7.60 -5.26 8.33
CA TYR A 245 7.14 -4.31 9.35
C TYR A 245 8.21 -3.27 9.77
N PRO A 246 9.50 -3.61 10.01
CA PRO A 246 10.52 -2.64 10.35
C PRO A 246 10.64 -1.44 9.39
N PRO A 247 10.67 -1.59 8.05
CA PRO A 247 10.69 -0.45 7.15
C PRO A 247 9.36 0.34 7.14
N LEU A 248 8.19 -0.31 7.24
CA LEU A 248 6.90 0.38 7.36
C LEU A 248 6.85 1.25 8.63
N ILE A 249 7.20 0.68 9.79
CA ILE A 249 7.24 1.37 11.09
C ILE A 249 8.24 2.54 11.05
N TYR A 250 9.43 2.34 10.47
CA TYR A 250 10.39 3.43 10.27
C TYR A 250 9.79 4.56 9.45
N LEU A 251 9.23 4.27 8.27
CA LEU A 251 8.71 5.28 7.36
C LEU A 251 7.51 6.02 7.97
N LEU A 252 6.60 5.31 8.66
CA LEU A 252 5.53 5.89 9.47
C LEU A 252 6.08 6.91 10.50
N ALA A 253 6.98 6.46 11.37
CA ALA A 253 7.58 7.28 12.42
C ALA A 253 8.34 8.47 11.85
N ARG A 254 9.03 8.27 10.72
CA ARG A 254 9.80 9.29 9.99
C ARG A 254 8.88 10.38 9.41
N MET A 255 7.79 10.00 8.75
CA MET A 255 6.81 10.93 8.19
C MET A 255 6.07 11.72 9.28
N ALA A 256 5.70 11.05 10.38
CA ALA A 256 5.17 11.70 11.57
C ALA A 256 6.17 12.70 12.18
N TRP A 257 7.44 12.31 12.31
CA TRP A 257 8.51 13.18 12.82
C TRP A 257 8.74 14.42 11.95
N ILE A 258 8.76 14.27 10.61
CA ILE A 258 8.86 15.41 9.68
C ILE A 258 7.69 16.38 9.89
N THR A 259 6.48 15.85 10.04
CA THR A 259 5.26 16.62 10.31
C THR A 259 5.36 17.41 11.61
N VAL A 260 5.78 16.75 12.71
CA VAL A 260 5.98 17.39 14.02
C VAL A 260 7.11 18.43 13.98
N ARG A 261 8.27 18.12 13.38
CA ARG A 261 9.40 19.07 13.26
C ARG A 261 8.97 20.34 12.52
N ARG A 262 8.33 20.20 11.35
CA ARG A 262 7.86 21.37 10.58
C ARG A 262 6.76 22.14 11.32
N ALA A 263 5.87 21.46 12.04
CA ALA A 263 4.85 22.13 12.87
C ALA A 263 5.46 22.91 14.05
N ARG A 264 6.50 22.38 14.71
CA ARG A 264 7.21 23.07 15.80
C ARG A 264 7.99 24.28 15.30
N LEU A 265 8.77 24.15 14.22
CA LEU A 265 9.50 25.28 13.61
C LEU A 265 8.56 26.44 13.23
N ARG A 266 7.38 26.12 12.67
CA ARG A 266 6.35 27.13 12.37
C ARG A 266 5.78 27.84 13.60
N ARG A 267 5.66 27.16 14.74
CA ARG A 267 5.18 27.79 15.99
C ARG A 267 6.19 28.79 16.57
N LEU A 268 7.49 28.50 16.46
CA LEU A 268 8.54 29.44 16.88
C LEU A 268 8.45 30.72 16.03
N VAL A 269 8.43 30.56 14.69
CA VAL A 269 8.23 31.67 13.73
C VAL A 269 6.95 32.47 13.99
N ASP A 270 5.80 31.80 14.18
CA ASP A 270 4.51 32.48 14.43
C ASP A 270 4.48 33.13 15.84
N GLY A 271 5.32 32.69 16.78
CA GLY A 271 5.44 33.22 18.15
C GLY A 271 6.32 34.46 18.24
N ASP A 272 7.54 34.40 17.69
CA ASP A 272 8.46 35.55 17.60
C ASP A 272 7.82 36.73 16.84
N ALA A 273 6.95 36.43 15.87
CA ALA A 273 6.16 37.43 15.14
C ALA A 273 5.03 38.08 15.97
N GLY A 274 4.62 37.48 17.08
CA GLY A 274 3.56 37.95 17.98
C GLY A 274 4.06 38.81 19.14
N GLU A 275 5.29 38.59 19.62
CA GLU A 275 5.92 39.39 20.68
C GLU A 275 6.64 40.65 20.18
N ALA A 276 6.74 40.83 18.85
CA ALA A 276 7.28 42.03 18.22
C ALA A 276 6.35 43.25 18.41
N ASN A 277 6.37 43.81 19.62
CA ASN A 277 5.60 44.98 20.03
C ASN A 277 5.97 46.21 19.17
N PRO A 278 5.02 46.95 18.54
CA PRO A 278 5.36 47.96 17.53
C PRO A 278 6.19 49.16 18.01
N GLY A 279 6.42 49.31 19.32
CA GLY A 279 7.17 50.40 19.91
C GLY A 279 8.66 50.13 20.16
N ASP A 280 9.14 48.89 20.12
CA ASP A 280 10.51 48.55 20.56
C ASP A 280 11.49 48.37 19.39
N SER A 281 11.65 49.42 18.58
CA SER A 281 12.50 49.38 17.37
C SER A 281 13.99 49.62 17.62
N HIS A 282 14.48 49.52 18.86
CA HIS A 282 15.87 49.80 19.23
C HIS A 282 16.48 48.83 20.27
N ARG A 283 16.27 47.52 20.10
CA ARG A 283 17.13 46.51 20.74
C ARG A 283 17.60 45.42 19.77
N SER A 284 18.74 45.66 19.15
CA SER A 284 19.56 44.61 18.57
C SER A 284 20.07 43.70 19.70
N VAL A 285 19.48 42.51 19.82
CA VAL A 285 19.99 41.47 20.73
C VAL A 285 21.26 40.87 20.15
N THR A 286 22.37 41.58 20.33
CA THR A 286 23.71 41.03 20.11
C THR A 286 23.99 40.04 21.22
N VAL A 287 23.95 38.74 20.91
CA VAL A 287 24.43 37.70 21.84
C VAL A 287 25.96 37.69 21.82
N THR A 288 26.57 38.66 22.50
CA THR A 288 28.00 38.68 22.77
C THR A 288 28.29 37.84 24.02
N LEU A 289 28.93 36.69 23.82
CA LEU A 289 29.63 35.98 24.89
C LEU A 289 30.91 36.76 25.22
N SER A 290 30.87 37.59 26.26
CA SER A 290 32.04 38.31 26.77
C SER A 290 32.56 37.68 28.07
N ALA A 291 33.83 37.30 28.07
CA ALA A 291 34.60 37.01 29.28
C ALA A 291 34.97 38.34 30.00
N PRO A 292 35.28 38.32 31.31
CA PRO A 292 35.50 39.53 32.09
C PRO A 292 36.94 40.08 31.96
N GLY A 293 37.09 41.40 31.81
CA GLY A 293 38.40 42.07 31.90
C GLY A 293 38.43 43.58 31.59
N SER A 294 39.04 44.34 32.52
CA SER A 294 39.62 45.71 32.38
C SER A 294 38.77 46.93 31.93
N ALA A 295 38.44 47.77 32.93
CA ALA A 295 38.69 49.22 33.09
C ALA A 295 38.31 50.30 32.01
N PRO A 296 37.94 51.55 32.42
CA PRO A 296 37.39 52.58 31.54
C PRO A 296 38.36 53.73 31.15
N GLY A 297 38.09 54.43 30.03
CA GLY A 297 38.78 55.69 29.70
C GLY A 297 38.37 56.43 28.41
N ALA A 298 37.65 57.56 28.57
CA ALA A 298 37.68 58.76 27.71
C ALA A 298 37.13 58.65 26.25
N PRO A 299 36.93 59.76 25.47
CA PRO A 299 35.58 60.04 24.95
C PRO A 299 35.42 60.37 23.45
N SER A 300 34.17 60.29 22.99
CA SER A 300 33.54 61.07 21.90
C SER A 300 34.21 61.14 20.51
N ALA A 301 33.63 60.42 19.54
CA ALA A 301 33.54 60.85 18.14
C ALA A 301 32.21 60.39 17.53
N ALA A 302 31.46 61.30 16.90
CA ALA A 302 30.19 61.00 16.23
C ALA A 302 30.42 60.48 14.79
N PRO A 303 29.52 59.64 14.22
CA PRO A 303 29.86 58.82 13.06
C PRO A 303 29.48 59.44 11.71
N SER A 304 30.43 59.45 10.77
CA SER A 304 30.19 59.62 9.33
C SER A 304 30.29 58.28 8.61
N GLY A 305 29.26 57.43 8.78
CA GLY A 305 29.19 56.13 8.14
C GLY A 305 27.77 55.63 8.07
N ALA A 306 27.18 55.63 6.87
CA ALA A 306 25.88 55.00 6.64
C ALA A 306 26.01 53.50 6.96
N PRO A 307 25.14 52.92 7.81
CA PRO A 307 25.21 51.49 8.10
C PRO A 307 24.85 50.71 6.84
N SER A 308 25.85 50.08 6.22
CA SER A 308 25.65 49.03 5.24
C SER A 308 24.91 47.88 5.92
N ALA A 309 23.59 47.85 5.76
CA ALA A 309 22.74 46.84 6.38
C ALA A 309 23.29 45.45 6.02
N PRO A 310 23.56 44.57 7.00
CA PRO A 310 24.15 43.27 6.72
C PRO A 310 23.17 42.47 5.88
N SER A 311 23.51 42.28 4.60
CA SER A 311 22.71 41.49 3.67
C SER A 311 22.78 40.02 4.08
N SER A 312 21.87 39.63 4.97
CA SER A 312 21.70 38.24 5.39
C SER A 312 21.56 37.37 4.14
N PRO A 313 22.41 36.34 3.92
CA PRO A 313 22.34 35.53 2.71
C PRO A 313 20.95 34.89 2.58
N ARG A 314 20.17 35.33 1.60
CA ARG A 314 18.83 34.79 1.36
C ARG A 314 18.97 33.32 0.95
N GLY A 315 18.56 32.42 1.84
CA GLY A 315 18.46 30.99 1.51
C GLY A 315 17.54 30.74 0.30
N PRO A 316 17.74 29.65 -0.46
CA PRO A 316 16.91 29.34 -1.62
C PRO A 316 15.43 29.23 -1.25
N ARG A 317 14.56 29.92 -1.99
CA ARG A 317 13.10 29.83 -1.82
C ARG A 317 12.48 28.59 -2.46
N THR A 318 13.20 27.97 -3.38
CA THR A 318 12.82 26.74 -4.08
C THR A 318 13.56 25.53 -3.50
N PRO A 319 12.98 24.33 -3.50
CA PRO A 319 13.69 23.11 -3.09
C PRO A 319 14.92 22.87 -3.96
N GLY A 320 16.04 22.53 -3.33
CA GLY A 320 17.26 22.15 -4.04
C GLY A 320 17.22 20.68 -4.47
N LEU A 321 18.03 20.32 -5.47
CA LEU A 321 18.39 18.93 -5.73
C LEU A 321 19.73 18.59 -5.04
N PRO A 322 19.87 17.38 -4.49
CA PRO A 322 21.17 16.83 -4.10
C PRO A 322 21.97 16.28 -5.29
N GLY A 323 21.29 16.03 -6.42
CA GLY A 323 21.85 15.36 -7.60
C GLY A 323 22.93 16.17 -8.33
N TRP A 324 23.91 15.44 -8.82
CA TRP A 324 25.12 15.93 -9.50
C TRP A 324 25.03 15.81 -11.03
N MET A 325 24.08 15.03 -11.54
CA MET A 325 23.99 14.70 -12.97
C MET A 325 23.58 15.90 -13.85
N PRO A 326 24.13 15.99 -15.08
CA PRO A 326 23.62 16.90 -16.12
C PRO A 326 22.24 16.44 -16.61
N THR A 327 21.47 17.37 -17.21
CA THR A 327 20.09 17.09 -17.64
C THR A 327 20.01 15.97 -18.69
N TRP A 328 20.95 15.93 -19.64
CA TRP A 328 20.97 14.91 -20.69
C TRP A 328 21.07 13.50 -20.10
N LEU A 329 21.95 13.31 -19.10
CA LEU A 329 22.15 12.00 -18.46
C LEU A 329 20.91 11.55 -17.69
N LEU A 330 20.19 12.47 -17.04
CA LEU A 330 18.89 12.17 -16.43
C LEU A 330 17.84 11.76 -17.48
N VAL A 331 17.80 12.41 -18.65
CA VAL A 331 16.91 12.00 -19.75
C VAL A 331 17.29 10.61 -20.26
N THR A 332 18.58 10.35 -20.52
CA THR A 332 19.06 9.03 -20.97
C THR A 332 18.72 7.93 -19.97
N VAL A 333 18.99 8.14 -18.67
CA VAL A 333 18.65 7.17 -17.62
C VAL A 333 17.15 6.92 -17.57
N LEU A 334 16.31 7.96 -17.62
CA LEU A 334 14.85 7.80 -17.61
C LEU A 334 14.35 7.02 -18.84
N VAL A 335 14.83 7.33 -20.04
CA VAL A 335 14.45 6.63 -21.28
C VAL A 335 14.88 5.15 -21.25
N VAL A 336 16.10 4.86 -20.80
CA VAL A 336 16.59 3.48 -20.66
C VAL A 336 15.76 2.69 -19.63
N LEU A 337 15.42 3.31 -18.50
CA LEU A 337 14.59 2.66 -17.48
C LEU A 337 13.16 2.39 -17.97
N ILE A 338 12.56 3.32 -18.70
CA ILE A 338 11.23 3.17 -19.32
C ILE A 338 11.26 2.04 -20.36
N ALA A 339 12.23 2.05 -21.28
CA ALA A 339 12.39 1.01 -22.29
C ALA A 339 12.62 -0.37 -21.66
N LEU A 340 13.48 -0.46 -20.62
CA LEU A 340 13.71 -1.69 -19.87
C LEU A 340 12.42 -2.21 -19.22
N ARG A 341 11.69 -1.39 -18.46
CA ARG A 341 10.52 -1.86 -17.71
C ARG A 341 9.32 -2.21 -18.59
N TRP A 342 9.06 -1.44 -19.65
CA TRP A 342 7.96 -1.74 -20.58
C TRP A 342 8.33 -2.92 -21.50
N GLY A 343 9.60 -3.05 -21.88
CA GLY A 343 10.12 -4.24 -22.56
C GLY A 343 10.03 -5.50 -21.70
N LEU A 344 10.38 -5.42 -20.41
CA LEU A 344 10.16 -6.52 -19.47
C LEU A 344 8.67 -6.86 -19.36
N ASN A 345 7.79 -5.87 -19.29
CA ASN A 345 6.34 -6.11 -19.24
C ASN A 345 5.85 -6.89 -20.46
N GLY A 346 6.18 -6.42 -21.67
CA GLY A 346 5.70 -7.02 -22.92
C GLY A 346 6.39 -8.32 -23.34
N LEU A 347 7.51 -8.72 -22.72
CA LEU A 347 8.31 -9.88 -23.17
C LEU A 347 8.53 -10.96 -22.10
N ASN A 348 8.59 -10.60 -20.81
CA ASN A 348 8.90 -11.56 -19.75
C ASN A 348 8.35 -11.08 -18.39
N SER A 349 7.03 -11.03 -18.32
CA SER A 349 6.23 -10.67 -17.15
C SER A 349 5.03 -11.63 -17.06
N ASN A 350 4.20 -11.54 -16.02
CA ASN A 350 2.97 -12.33 -15.92
C ASN A 350 1.80 -11.51 -15.38
N VAL A 351 0.59 -11.99 -15.64
CA VAL A 351 -0.65 -11.42 -15.12
C VAL A 351 -1.10 -12.25 -13.92
N ILE A 352 -1.14 -11.61 -12.75
CA ILE A 352 -1.64 -12.21 -11.51
C ILE A 352 -3.17 -12.03 -11.38
N ASP A 353 -3.76 -12.63 -10.35
CA ASP A 353 -5.18 -12.52 -9.96
C ASP A 353 -5.70 -11.08 -10.02
N VAL A 354 -4.94 -10.12 -9.48
CA VAL A 354 -5.27 -8.69 -9.46
C VAL A 354 -5.41 -8.08 -10.87
N GLY A 355 -4.60 -8.53 -11.83
CA GLY A 355 -4.65 -8.07 -13.22
C GLY A 355 -5.74 -8.78 -14.03
N TYR A 356 -5.86 -10.10 -13.83
CA TYR A 356 -6.90 -10.95 -14.41
C TYR A 356 -8.31 -10.49 -13.99
N ALA A 357 -8.47 -10.09 -12.73
CA ALA A 357 -9.70 -9.51 -12.23
C ALA A 357 -10.08 -8.18 -12.91
N GLY A 358 -9.08 -7.36 -13.27
CA GLY A 358 -9.31 -6.13 -14.04
C GLY A 358 -9.87 -6.42 -15.43
N VAL A 359 -9.35 -7.46 -16.10
CA VAL A 359 -9.79 -7.93 -17.41
C VAL A 359 -11.22 -8.47 -17.36
N ILE A 360 -11.51 -9.48 -16.53
CA ILE A 360 -12.87 -10.08 -16.45
C ILE A 360 -13.91 -9.05 -16.01
N GLY A 361 -13.61 -8.23 -14.99
CA GLY A 361 -14.57 -7.21 -14.55
C GLY A 361 -14.81 -6.14 -15.61
N SER A 362 -13.87 -5.90 -16.52
CA SER A 362 -14.06 -5.04 -17.69
C SER A 362 -14.92 -5.69 -18.76
N ASP A 363 -14.68 -6.97 -19.06
CA ASP A 363 -15.46 -7.80 -19.99
C ASP A 363 -16.95 -7.83 -19.56
N LEU A 364 -17.23 -8.14 -18.29
CA LEU A 364 -18.57 -8.08 -17.70
C LEU A 364 -19.24 -6.70 -17.86
N ILE A 365 -18.51 -5.60 -17.66
CA ILE A 365 -19.07 -4.24 -17.84
C ILE A 365 -19.39 -3.94 -19.31
N LEU A 366 -18.57 -4.43 -20.26
CA LEU A 366 -18.81 -4.27 -21.69
C LEU A 366 -20.06 -5.05 -22.14
N ASP A 367 -20.30 -6.22 -21.54
CA ASP A 367 -21.54 -7.01 -21.67
C ASP A 367 -22.73 -6.44 -20.87
N GLY A 368 -22.56 -5.29 -20.20
CA GLY A 368 -23.64 -4.60 -19.48
C GLY A 368 -24.00 -5.22 -18.13
N GLN A 369 -23.14 -6.08 -17.57
CA GLN A 369 -23.29 -6.72 -16.27
C GLN A 369 -22.40 -6.06 -15.21
N THR A 370 -22.85 -6.06 -13.95
CA THR A 370 -22.02 -5.62 -12.83
C THR A 370 -20.93 -6.66 -12.55
N PRO A 371 -19.67 -6.27 -12.24
CA PRO A 371 -18.64 -7.22 -11.83
C PRO A 371 -19.01 -7.97 -10.53
N TYR A 372 -19.84 -7.39 -9.68
CA TYR A 372 -20.08 -7.88 -8.32
C TYR A 372 -21.05 -9.07 -8.28
N GLY A 373 -20.51 -10.25 -8.03
CA GLY A 373 -21.24 -11.52 -7.98
C GLY A 373 -21.35 -12.29 -9.29
N ASN A 374 -20.82 -11.76 -10.41
CA ASN A 374 -20.93 -12.37 -11.75
C ASN A 374 -19.59 -12.95 -12.28
N PHE A 375 -18.54 -13.03 -11.44
CA PHE A 375 -17.27 -13.65 -11.84
C PHE A 375 -17.37 -15.18 -11.99
N PRO A 376 -16.57 -15.79 -12.89
CA PRO A 376 -16.40 -17.24 -12.94
C PRO A 376 -15.87 -17.81 -11.63
N GLU A 377 -16.44 -18.93 -11.17
CA GLU A 377 -16.09 -19.59 -9.89
C GLU A 377 -14.58 -19.85 -9.74
N GLY A 378 -13.90 -20.19 -10.84
CA GLY A 378 -12.46 -20.46 -10.88
C GLY A 378 -11.53 -19.28 -10.52
N CYS A 379 -12.05 -18.06 -10.39
CA CYS A 379 -11.30 -16.89 -9.91
C CYS A 379 -11.41 -16.72 -8.37
N GLY A 380 -12.38 -17.36 -7.72
CA GLY A 380 -12.66 -17.13 -6.30
C GLY A 380 -13.24 -15.73 -6.04
N GLN A 381 -12.52 -14.88 -5.30
CA GLN A 381 -12.97 -13.54 -4.86
C GLN A 381 -12.28 -12.42 -5.66
N CYS A 382 -12.46 -12.43 -6.97
CA CYS A 382 -11.89 -11.42 -7.89
C CYS A 382 -12.74 -10.14 -8.02
N ASP A 383 -13.98 -10.16 -7.53
CA ASP A 383 -14.92 -9.03 -7.50
C ASP A 383 -14.75 -8.09 -6.30
N THR A 384 -13.53 -8.03 -5.74
CA THR A 384 -13.22 -7.32 -4.48
C THR A 384 -12.75 -5.86 -4.66
N TYR A 385 -12.66 -5.36 -5.91
CA TYR A 385 -12.14 -4.02 -6.21
C TYR A 385 -13.24 -2.97 -6.42
N GLY A 386 -12.88 -1.69 -6.32
CA GLY A 386 -13.79 -0.59 -6.66
C GLY A 386 -14.01 -0.46 -8.17
N PRO A 387 -15.12 0.16 -8.61
CA PRO A 387 -15.54 0.15 -10.01
C PRO A 387 -14.56 0.82 -10.98
N LEU A 388 -13.74 1.79 -10.53
CA LEU A 388 -12.71 2.39 -11.40
C LEU A 388 -11.68 1.36 -11.85
N THR A 389 -11.36 0.37 -11.02
CA THR A 389 -10.38 -0.67 -11.35
C THR A 389 -10.79 -1.43 -12.59
N TYR A 390 -12.06 -1.81 -12.70
CA TYR A 390 -12.60 -2.50 -13.87
C TYR A 390 -12.76 -1.55 -15.08
N ILE A 391 -13.31 -0.35 -14.88
CA ILE A 391 -13.46 0.68 -15.94
C ILE A 391 -12.10 1.01 -16.59
N ALA A 392 -11.02 1.04 -15.82
CA ALA A 392 -9.69 1.38 -16.31
C ALA A 392 -9.10 0.34 -17.30
N TYR A 393 -9.66 -0.87 -17.38
CA TYR A 393 -9.25 -1.92 -18.31
C TYR A 393 -10.08 -1.90 -19.61
N MET A 394 -11.28 -1.30 -19.62
CA MET A 394 -12.20 -1.27 -20.77
C MET A 394 -11.58 -0.86 -22.11
N PRO A 395 -10.70 0.16 -22.21
CA PRO A 395 -10.09 0.54 -23.49
C PRO A 395 -9.13 -0.52 -24.05
N PHE A 396 -8.54 -1.35 -23.17
CA PHE A 396 -7.63 -2.42 -23.55
C PHE A 396 -8.38 -3.71 -23.85
N GLU A 397 -9.41 -3.99 -23.07
CA GLU A 397 -10.31 -5.13 -23.26
C GLU A 397 -11.06 -5.03 -24.59
N ALA A 398 -11.68 -3.88 -24.87
CA ALA A 398 -12.33 -3.62 -26.16
C ALA A 398 -11.38 -3.66 -27.37
N ALA A 399 -10.06 -3.57 -27.16
CA ALA A 399 -9.04 -3.65 -28.20
C ALA A 399 -8.42 -5.05 -28.34
N MET A 400 -8.37 -5.82 -27.25
CA MET A 400 -7.68 -7.12 -27.15
C MET A 400 -8.49 -8.03 -26.20
N PRO A 401 -9.64 -8.57 -26.65
CA PRO A 401 -10.63 -9.16 -25.76
C PRO A 401 -10.19 -10.44 -25.06
N TYR A 402 -10.80 -10.68 -23.91
CA TYR A 402 -10.68 -11.84 -23.06
C TYR A 402 -11.17 -13.11 -23.78
N THR A 403 -10.40 -14.20 -23.65
CA THR A 403 -10.63 -15.46 -24.36
C THR A 403 -11.41 -16.50 -23.54
N GLY A 404 -11.92 -16.12 -22.37
CA GLY A 404 -12.51 -17.04 -21.40
C GLY A 404 -11.49 -17.87 -20.62
N LYS A 405 -10.18 -17.54 -20.68
CA LYS A 405 -9.08 -18.27 -20.04
C LYS A 405 -8.06 -17.34 -19.42
N TRP A 406 -7.45 -17.75 -18.31
CA TRP A 406 -6.27 -17.11 -17.76
C TRP A 406 -5.03 -17.43 -18.62
N ASP A 407 -4.87 -16.70 -19.71
CA ASP A 407 -3.79 -16.83 -20.69
C ASP A 407 -2.79 -15.67 -20.58
N ASP A 408 -2.25 -15.19 -21.71
CA ASP A 408 -1.35 -14.04 -21.77
C ASP A 408 -2.04 -12.70 -21.45
N LEU A 409 -3.38 -12.62 -21.52
CA LEU A 409 -4.19 -11.47 -21.05
C LEU A 409 -3.62 -10.09 -21.48
N PRO A 410 -3.44 -9.83 -22.79
CA PRO A 410 -2.79 -8.63 -23.32
C PRO A 410 -3.45 -7.31 -22.87
N ALA A 411 -4.75 -7.33 -22.56
CA ALA A 411 -5.45 -6.19 -21.96
C ALA A 411 -4.84 -5.76 -20.61
N ALA A 412 -4.43 -6.70 -19.75
CA ALA A 412 -3.77 -6.39 -18.49
C ALA A 412 -2.36 -5.80 -18.69
N HIS A 413 -1.62 -6.29 -19.69
CA HIS A 413 -0.32 -5.72 -20.07
C HIS A 413 -0.44 -4.25 -20.52
N GLY A 414 -1.45 -3.94 -21.35
CA GLY A 414 -1.76 -2.56 -21.74
C GLY A 414 -2.13 -1.67 -20.54
N ALA A 415 -3.05 -2.14 -19.69
CA ALA A 415 -3.52 -1.41 -18.52
C ALA A 415 -2.39 -1.11 -17.51
N ALA A 416 -1.58 -2.10 -17.15
CA ALA A 416 -0.46 -1.94 -16.22
C ALA A 416 0.59 -0.94 -16.74
N THR A 417 0.91 -1.00 -18.05
CA THR A 417 1.81 -0.04 -18.70
C THR A 417 1.24 1.38 -18.69
N LEU A 418 -0.08 1.55 -18.89
CA LEU A 418 -0.73 2.86 -18.76
C LEU A 418 -0.64 3.41 -17.32
N PHE A 419 -0.90 2.59 -16.30
CA PHE A 419 -0.88 3.04 -14.91
C PHE A 419 0.53 3.46 -14.45
N ASP A 420 1.56 2.72 -14.87
CA ASP A 420 2.96 3.10 -14.69
C ASP A 420 3.28 4.42 -15.40
N GLY A 421 2.90 4.55 -16.68
CA GLY A 421 3.09 5.76 -17.48
C GLY A 421 2.39 7.01 -16.92
N LEU A 422 1.16 6.86 -16.43
CA LEU A 422 0.40 7.93 -15.78
C LEU A 422 1.08 8.39 -14.47
N THR A 423 1.64 7.45 -13.69
CA THR A 423 2.36 7.78 -12.46
C THR A 423 3.70 8.45 -12.74
N LEU A 424 4.47 7.94 -13.71
CA LEU A 424 5.70 8.56 -14.21
C LEU A 424 5.46 10.00 -14.67
N LEU A 425 4.42 10.22 -15.47
CA LEU A 425 4.06 11.55 -15.98
C LEU A 425 3.62 12.49 -14.85
N ALA A 426 2.81 12.02 -13.90
CA ALA A 426 2.41 12.79 -12.73
C ALA A 426 3.63 13.25 -11.91
N LEU A 427 4.56 12.34 -11.62
CA LEU A 427 5.79 12.63 -10.88
C LEU A 427 6.74 13.56 -11.63
N LEU A 428 6.87 13.39 -12.95
CA LEU A 428 7.61 14.30 -13.84
C LEU A 428 7.04 15.73 -13.78
N VAL A 429 5.72 15.87 -13.93
CA VAL A 429 5.02 17.17 -13.88
C VAL A 429 5.09 17.79 -12.48
N LEU A 430 4.95 16.98 -11.43
CA LEU A 430 5.03 17.41 -10.03
C LEU A 430 6.41 18.00 -9.71
N GLY A 431 7.48 17.24 -9.97
CA GLY A 431 8.85 17.71 -9.75
C GLY A 431 9.18 18.93 -10.61
N TRP A 432 8.74 18.96 -11.87
CA TRP A 432 8.93 20.11 -12.76
C TRP A 432 8.28 21.38 -12.22
N ARG A 433 7.03 21.31 -11.72
CA ARG A 433 6.32 22.43 -11.10
C ARG A 433 6.93 22.89 -9.77
N LEU A 434 7.59 22.00 -9.03
CA LEU A 434 8.22 22.31 -7.74
C LEU A 434 9.58 23.00 -7.87
N ALA A 435 10.47 22.51 -8.75
CA ALA A 435 11.85 23.00 -8.85
C ALA A 435 12.49 22.84 -10.25
N GLY A 436 11.69 22.83 -11.32
CA GLY A 436 12.20 22.81 -12.70
C GLY A 436 12.55 21.43 -13.24
N ARG A 437 12.95 21.38 -14.52
CA ARG A 437 13.02 20.14 -15.34
C ARG A 437 13.83 19.02 -14.68
N LYS A 438 14.99 19.34 -14.08
CA LYS A 438 15.82 18.34 -13.38
C LYS A 438 15.05 17.66 -12.23
N MET A 439 14.27 18.39 -11.44
CA MET A 439 13.50 17.82 -10.33
C MET A 439 12.41 16.89 -10.84
N GLY A 440 11.73 17.25 -11.93
CA GLY A 440 10.79 16.36 -12.62
C GLY A 440 11.44 15.06 -13.06
N LEU A 441 12.59 15.14 -13.76
CA LEU A 441 13.34 13.96 -14.18
C LEU A 441 13.79 13.12 -12.98
N THR A 442 14.30 13.72 -11.90
CA THR A 442 14.67 12.98 -10.68
C THR A 442 13.48 12.29 -10.02
N PHE A 443 12.29 12.90 -10.02
CA PHE A 443 11.07 12.26 -9.48
C PHE A 443 10.60 11.10 -10.35
N ALA A 444 10.61 11.27 -11.67
CA ALA A 444 10.30 10.20 -12.62
C ALA A 444 11.31 9.05 -12.53
N ILE A 445 12.61 9.34 -12.38
CA ILE A 445 13.64 8.31 -12.16
C ILE A 445 13.55 7.68 -10.77
N ALA A 446 13.11 8.41 -9.73
CA ALA A 446 12.88 7.80 -8.42
C ALA A 446 11.81 6.70 -8.49
N TRP A 447 10.76 6.90 -9.29
CA TRP A 447 9.80 5.85 -9.63
C TRP A 447 10.41 4.79 -10.58
N ALA A 448 11.00 5.21 -11.71
CA ALA A 448 11.54 4.31 -12.73
C ALA A 448 12.67 3.39 -12.21
N ALA A 449 13.46 3.90 -11.28
CA ALA A 449 14.48 3.25 -10.45
C ALA A 449 13.96 2.17 -9.49
N PHE A 450 12.80 2.38 -8.88
CA PHE A 450 12.44 1.66 -7.66
C PHE A 450 11.93 0.26 -7.98
N PRO A 451 12.59 -0.82 -7.49
CA PRO A 451 12.35 -2.18 -7.97
C PRO A 451 10.91 -2.63 -7.73
N PHE A 452 10.27 -2.23 -6.63
CA PHE A 452 8.87 -2.59 -6.36
C PHE A 452 7.85 -1.96 -7.32
N THR A 453 8.15 -0.84 -7.98
CA THR A 453 7.29 -0.34 -9.07
C THR A 453 7.43 -1.20 -10.33
N ALA A 454 8.64 -1.68 -10.63
CA ALA A 454 8.88 -2.59 -11.74
C ALA A 454 8.28 -3.98 -11.46
N PHE A 455 8.36 -4.46 -10.21
CA PHE A 455 7.68 -5.67 -9.75
C PHE A 455 6.15 -5.55 -9.90
N THR A 456 5.59 -4.39 -9.58
CA THR A 456 4.15 -4.13 -9.72
C THR A 456 3.70 -4.12 -11.18
N LEU A 457 4.46 -3.43 -12.04
CA LEU A 457 4.26 -3.42 -13.49
C LEU A 457 4.37 -4.84 -14.08
N SER A 458 5.46 -5.57 -13.80
CA SER A 458 5.70 -6.91 -14.35
C SER A 458 4.83 -8.02 -13.73
N SER A 459 4.09 -7.73 -12.66
CA SER A 459 3.01 -8.60 -12.16
C SER A 459 1.65 -8.20 -12.74
N ASN A 460 1.61 -7.14 -13.55
CA ASN A 460 0.42 -6.56 -14.18
C ASN A 460 -0.72 -6.24 -13.20
N SER A 461 -0.34 -5.81 -11.99
CA SER A 461 -1.30 -5.40 -10.97
C SER A 461 -1.89 -4.02 -11.26
N ASN A 462 -3.18 -3.87 -10.97
CA ASN A 462 -3.87 -2.58 -10.93
C ASN A 462 -3.38 -1.64 -9.81
N ASP A 463 -2.49 -2.05 -8.91
CA ASP A 463 -2.00 -1.22 -7.80
C ASP A 463 -1.36 0.12 -8.22
N ALA A 464 -0.73 0.17 -9.39
CA ALA A 464 -0.18 1.41 -9.94
C ALA A 464 -1.26 2.46 -10.27
N LEU A 465 -2.53 2.07 -10.44
CA LEU A 465 -3.66 3.00 -10.64
C LEU A 465 -3.90 3.89 -9.42
N ILE A 466 -3.70 3.34 -8.21
CA ILE A 466 -3.80 4.08 -6.95
C ILE A 466 -2.68 5.12 -6.89
N SER A 467 -1.45 4.72 -7.21
CA SER A 467 -0.30 5.63 -7.30
C SER A 467 -0.51 6.74 -8.32
N ALA A 468 -1.12 6.43 -9.48
CA ALA A 468 -1.45 7.43 -10.50
C ALA A 468 -2.46 8.45 -9.97
N CYS A 469 -3.56 8.00 -9.36
CA CYS A 469 -4.56 8.86 -8.75
C CYS A 469 -3.95 9.76 -7.67
N LEU A 470 -3.17 9.19 -6.76
CA LEU A 470 -2.54 9.94 -5.67
C LEU A 470 -1.47 10.93 -6.19
N ALA A 471 -0.64 10.53 -7.16
CA ALA A 471 0.37 11.42 -7.76
C ALA A 471 -0.26 12.58 -8.54
N TRP A 472 -1.31 12.34 -9.33
CA TRP A 472 -2.08 13.42 -9.97
C TRP A 472 -2.81 14.31 -8.95
N GLY A 473 -3.25 13.73 -7.83
CA GLY A 473 -3.72 14.47 -6.66
C GLY A 473 -2.69 15.45 -6.09
N LEU A 474 -1.41 15.05 -6.00
CA LEU A 474 -0.30 15.93 -5.64
C LEU A 474 -0.07 17.03 -6.68
N VAL A 475 -0.11 16.70 -7.99
CA VAL A 475 0.00 17.66 -9.11
C VAL A 475 -1.12 18.71 -9.07
N LEU A 476 -2.31 18.30 -8.62
CA LEU A 476 -3.52 19.12 -8.50
C LEU A 476 -3.74 19.66 -7.09
N ALA A 477 -2.76 19.57 -6.17
CA ALA A 477 -2.92 19.92 -4.74
C ALA A 477 -3.46 21.35 -4.48
N ALA A 478 -3.24 22.30 -5.40
CA ALA A 478 -3.79 23.66 -5.30
C ALA A 478 -5.27 23.78 -5.73
N ARG A 479 -5.80 22.85 -6.52
CA ARG A 479 -7.15 22.89 -7.12
C ARG A 479 -8.11 22.00 -6.32
N PRO A 480 -9.07 22.55 -5.54
CA PRO A 480 -9.95 21.74 -4.70
C PRO A 480 -10.75 20.69 -5.49
N LEU A 481 -11.29 21.06 -6.65
CA LEU A 481 -12.00 20.13 -7.55
C LEU A 481 -11.10 18.97 -7.95
N GLY A 482 -9.90 19.28 -8.46
CA GLY A 482 -8.93 18.28 -8.90
C GLY A 482 -8.47 17.35 -7.78
N ARG A 483 -8.25 17.85 -6.56
CA ARG A 483 -7.98 17.00 -5.39
C ARG A 483 -9.15 16.05 -5.10
N GLY A 484 -10.39 16.56 -5.14
CA GLY A 484 -11.60 15.78 -4.89
C GLY A 484 -11.81 14.68 -5.91
N VAL A 485 -11.67 14.99 -7.20
CA VAL A 485 -11.77 13.97 -8.27
C VAL A 485 -10.67 12.93 -8.10
N MET A 486 -9.41 13.33 -7.95
CA MET A 486 -8.30 12.36 -7.87
C MET A 486 -8.37 11.44 -6.65
N ILE A 487 -8.77 11.94 -5.47
CA ILE A 487 -8.92 11.05 -4.30
C ILE A 487 -10.19 10.21 -4.38
N GLY A 488 -11.28 10.74 -4.93
CA GLY A 488 -12.50 9.98 -5.19
C GLY A 488 -12.27 8.83 -6.17
N LEU A 489 -11.48 9.07 -7.23
CA LEU A 489 -11.03 8.02 -8.16
C LEU A 489 -10.13 6.99 -7.44
N GLY A 490 -9.21 7.43 -6.58
CA GLY A 490 -8.42 6.51 -5.76
C GLY A 490 -9.27 5.60 -4.88
N VAL A 491 -10.31 6.14 -4.23
CA VAL A 491 -11.30 5.39 -3.44
C VAL A 491 -12.14 4.45 -4.31
N ALA A 492 -12.51 4.91 -5.52
CA ALA A 492 -13.23 4.11 -6.49
C ALA A 492 -12.38 3.00 -7.15
N ALA A 493 -11.06 2.97 -6.93
CA ALA A 493 -10.20 1.85 -7.34
C ALA A 493 -10.04 0.80 -6.21
N LYS A 494 -9.66 1.23 -5.01
CA LYS A 494 -9.64 0.41 -3.78
C LYS A 494 -10.00 1.30 -2.58
N ILE A 495 -10.48 0.72 -1.48
CA ILE A 495 -10.96 1.50 -0.33
C ILE A 495 -9.87 2.28 0.43
N VAL A 496 -8.60 1.85 0.37
CA VAL A 496 -7.51 2.36 1.23
C VAL A 496 -7.30 3.89 1.17
N PRO A 497 -7.33 4.56 -0.01
CA PRO A 497 -7.23 6.02 -0.09
C PRO A 497 -8.35 6.79 0.63
N ALA A 498 -9.43 6.14 1.09
CA ALA A 498 -10.50 6.79 1.85
C ALA A 498 -9.97 7.46 3.14
N ILE A 499 -8.94 6.89 3.77
CA ILE A 499 -8.29 7.49 4.96
C ILE A 499 -7.73 8.90 4.71
N LEU A 500 -7.44 9.24 3.44
CA LEU A 500 -6.93 10.55 3.06
C LEU A 500 -8.03 11.59 2.78
N VAL A 501 -9.28 11.18 2.57
CA VAL A 501 -10.38 12.09 2.21
C VAL A 501 -10.56 13.26 3.20
N PRO A 502 -10.48 13.07 4.53
CA PRO A 502 -10.55 14.19 5.49
C PRO A 502 -9.33 15.13 5.41
N LEU A 503 -8.14 14.58 5.16
CA LEU A 503 -6.90 15.35 5.03
C LEU A 503 -6.84 16.15 3.72
N TRP A 504 -7.39 15.61 2.64
CA TRP A 504 -7.34 16.19 1.30
C TRP A 504 -8.40 17.27 1.06
N ALA A 505 -9.45 17.29 1.90
CA ALA A 505 -10.34 18.45 2.06
C ALA A 505 -9.57 19.70 2.55
N ARG A 506 -8.51 19.52 3.35
CA ARG A 506 -7.70 20.62 3.92
C ARG A 506 -6.84 21.26 2.83
N HIS A 507 -6.50 22.55 3.02
CA HIS A 507 -5.67 23.28 2.07
C HIS A 507 -4.17 23.17 2.43
N PRO A 508 -3.31 22.61 1.55
CA PRO A 508 -1.91 22.33 1.87
C PRO A 508 -0.95 23.51 1.67
N PHE A 509 -1.45 24.75 1.65
CA PHE A 509 -0.61 25.95 1.54
C PHE A 509 -0.99 27.02 2.59
N PRO A 510 -0.01 27.65 3.29
CA PRO A 510 -0.29 28.54 4.42
C PRO A 510 -1.06 29.83 4.13
N ARG A 511 -1.09 30.29 2.86
CA ARG A 511 -1.62 31.61 2.45
C ARG A 511 -3.09 31.57 1.98
N ALA A 512 -3.89 30.60 2.44
CA ALA A 512 -5.31 30.61 2.13
C ALA A 512 -6.03 31.70 2.93
N ASP A 513 -6.82 32.51 2.23
CA ASP A 513 -7.91 33.25 2.84
C ASP A 513 -8.87 32.27 3.55
N ARG A 514 -9.17 32.57 4.83
CA ARG A 514 -10.05 31.76 5.67
C ARG A 514 -11.51 31.87 5.25
N ALA A 515 -11.94 33.03 4.72
CA ALA A 515 -13.31 33.23 4.26
C ALA A 515 -13.66 32.31 3.07
N ALA A 516 -12.67 31.99 2.23
CA ALA A 516 -12.83 31.04 1.13
C ALA A 516 -12.95 29.56 1.56
N GLY A 517 -12.86 29.24 2.86
CA GLY A 517 -12.87 27.88 3.40
C GLY A 517 -14.08 27.03 2.97
N PRO A 518 -15.33 27.44 3.30
CA PRO A 518 -16.53 26.66 2.95
C PRO A 518 -16.69 26.44 1.44
N ARG A 519 -16.45 27.48 0.62
CA ARG A 519 -16.48 27.37 -0.86
C ARG A 519 -15.46 26.36 -1.38
N ARG A 520 -14.24 26.34 -0.82
CA ARG A 520 -13.20 25.36 -1.22
C ARG A 520 -13.57 23.94 -0.82
N LEU A 521 -14.25 23.76 0.31
CA LEU A 521 -14.77 22.46 0.75
C LEU A 521 -15.90 21.98 -0.19
N ALA A 522 -16.87 22.84 -0.51
CA ALA A 522 -17.94 22.51 -1.44
C ALA A 522 -17.41 22.11 -2.84
N VAL A 523 -16.42 22.84 -3.37
CA VAL A 523 -15.78 22.49 -4.66
C VAL A 523 -14.96 21.20 -4.57
N TYR A 524 -14.41 20.85 -3.41
CA TYR A 524 -13.74 19.56 -3.18
C TYR A 524 -14.75 18.40 -3.12
N ILE A 525 -15.88 18.59 -2.42
CA ILE A 525 -17.00 17.63 -2.38
C ILE A 525 -17.58 17.42 -3.78
N GLY A 526 -17.73 18.48 -4.58
CA GLY A 526 -18.12 18.36 -5.99
C GLY A 526 -17.13 17.51 -6.81
N GLY A 527 -15.85 17.50 -6.45
CA GLY A 527 -14.86 16.61 -7.08
C GLY A 527 -15.06 15.15 -6.68
N LEU A 528 -15.35 14.86 -5.41
CA LEU A 528 -15.71 13.52 -4.95
C LEU A 528 -16.98 13.02 -5.66
N ALA A 529 -18.00 13.88 -5.79
CA ALA A 529 -19.24 13.57 -6.49
C ALA A 529 -19.01 13.28 -7.98
N ILE A 530 -18.15 14.03 -8.66
CA ILE A 530 -17.76 13.74 -10.06
C ILE A 530 -17.09 12.36 -10.17
N ALA A 531 -16.17 12.02 -9.27
CA ALA A 531 -15.55 10.69 -9.29
C ALA A 531 -16.59 9.58 -9.07
N ALA A 532 -17.51 9.75 -8.11
CA ALA A 532 -18.60 8.81 -7.87
C ALA A 532 -19.56 8.69 -9.07
N LEU A 533 -19.86 9.76 -9.79
CA LEU A 533 -20.69 9.72 -11.00
C LEU A 533 -19.97 9.03 -12.17
N LEU A 534 -18.66 9.24 -12.33
CA LEU A 534 -17.86 8.63 -13.39
C LEU A 534 -17.70 7.11 -13.25
N THR A 535 -17.86 6.56 -12.04
CA THR A 535 -17.55 5.15 -11.75
C THR A 535 -18.71 4.37 -11.14
N GLY A 536 -19.57 5.02 -10.35
CA GLY A 536 -20.62 4.37 -9.57
C GLY A 536 -21.77 3.79 -10.39
N TRP A 537 -21.92 4.16 -11.67
CA TRP A 537 -22.93 3.60 -12.57
C TRP A 537 -22.79 2.07 -12.75
N VAL A 538 -21.58 1.53 -12.64
CA VAL A 538 -21.29 0.08 -12.65
C VAL A 538 -22.05 -0.68 -11.56
N LEU A 539 -22.34 -0.04 -10.42
CA LEU A 539 -23.10 -0.63 -9.31
C LEU A 539 -24.58 -0.85 -9.63
N PHE A 540 -25.08 -0.29 -10.73
CA PHE A 540 -26.49 -0.29 -11.12
C PHE A 540 -26.77 -1.08 -12.41
N LEU A 541 -25.77 -1.72 -13.01
CA LEU A 541 -25.92 -2.50 -14.25
C LEU A 541 -26.94 -3.64 -14.08
N ASP A 542 -26.86 -4.39 -12.98
CA ASP A 542 -27.84 -5.43 -12.57
C ASP A 542 -29.00 -4.85 -11.73
N GLY A 543 -29.26 -3.54 -11.82
CA GLY A 543 -30.19 -2.85 -10.91
C GLY A 543 -29.62 -2.63 -9.50
N THR A 544 -30.49 -2.38 -8.51
CA THR A 544 -30.08 -1.89 -7.18
C THR A 544 -29.39 -2.94 -6.30
N GLU A 545 -29.53 -4.24 -6.60
CA GLU A 545 -28.83 -5.30 -5.86
C GLU A 545 -27.30 -5.19 -5.96
N GLY A 546 -26.78 -4.63 -7.07
CA GLY A 546 -25.35 -4.44 -7.28
C GLY A 546 -24.66 -3.62 -6.18
N ILE A 547 -25.39 -2.74 -5.47
CA ILE A 547 -24.87 -2.03 -4.28
C ILE A 547 -24.62 -2.99 -3.11
N GLN A 548 -25.55 -3.91 -2.85
CA GLN A 548 -25.41 -4.89 -1.77
C GLN A 548 -24.32 -5.91 -2.11
N ARG A 549 -24.27 -6.38 -3.36
CA ARG A 549 -23.20 -7.26 -3.86
C ARG A 549 -21.83 -6.58 -3.76
N PHE A 550 -21.72 -5.31 -4.18
CA PHE A 550 -20.51 -4.52 -3.99
C PHE A 550 -20.10 -4.44 -2.52
N TRP A 551 -21.04 -4.16 -1.60
CA TRP A 551 -20.71 -4.09 -0.17
C TRP A 551 -20.18 -5.42 0.38
N SER A 552 -20.87 -6.54 0.10
CA SER A 552 -20.47 -7.85 0.62
C SER A 552 -19.16 -8.36 0.00
N ARG A 553 -18.99 -8.20 -1.32
CA ARG A 553 -17.80 -8.64 -2.07
C ARG A 553 -16.57 -7.77 -1.85
N THR A 554 -16.75 -6.48 -1.55
CA THR A 554 -15.60 -5.58 -1.29
C THR A 554 -15.38 -5.37 0.21
N VAL A 555 -16.19 -4.55 0.88
CA VAL A 555 -15.95 -4.12 2.26
C VAL A 555 -16.17 -5.25 3.27
N GLY A 556 -17.23 -6.05 3.09
CA GLY A 556 -17.52 -7.20 3.95
C GLY A 556 -16.40 -8.24 3.90
N TYR A 557 -16.10 -8.75 2.69
CA TYR A 557 -15.01 -9.69 2.48
C TYR A 557 -13.68 -9.22 3.08
N GLN A 558 -13.25 -7.98 2.84
CA GLN A 558 -11.95 -7.50 3.36
C GLN A 558 -11.94 -7.30 4.88
N ALA A 559 -13.10 -7.17 5.54
CA ALA A 559 -13.19 -7.11 7.00
C ALA A 559 -13.09 -8.49 7.67
N GLU A 560 -13.50 -9.55 6.97
CA GLU A 560 -13.52 -10.94 7.45
C GLU A 560 -12.36 -11.78 6.88
N ARG A 561 -11.57 -11.23 5.94
CA ARG A 561 -10.49 -11.95 5.26
C ARG A 561 -9.32 -12.30 6.18
N GLU A 562 -9.10 -13.59 6.32
CA GLU A 562 -7.86 -14.18 6.84
C GLU A 562 -6.78 -14.27 5.76
N SER A 563 -5.50 -14.16 6.16
CA SER A 563 -4.37 -14.35 5.25
C SER A 563 -3.04 -14.48 6.01
N PRO A 564 -2.10 -15.34 5.56
CA PRO A 564 -0.78 -15.50 6.16
C PRO A 564 0.19 -14.34 5.82
N PHE A 565 -0.22 -13.38 4.99
CA PHE A 565 0.60 -12.25 4.53
C PHE A 565 0.57 -11.04 5.48
N SER A 566 0.34 -11.28 6.77
CA SER A 566 0.49 -10.30 7.85
C SER A 566 0.85 -11.02 9.16
N ILE A 567 1.53 -10.34 10.09
CA ILE A 567 1.77 -10.91 11.43
C ILE A 567 0.45 -11.15 12.19
N TRP A 568 -0.63 -10.46 11.82
CA TRP A 568 -1.95 -10.59 12.43
C TRP A 568 -2.61 -11.94 12.09
N GLY A 569 -2.40 -12.42 10.86
CA GLY A 569 -2.87 -13.73 10.41
C GLY A 569 -1.90 -14.88 10.69
N GLN A 570 -0.63 -14.60 11.01
CA GLN A 570 0.33 -15.61 11.48
C GLN A 570 0.25 -15.84 13.00
N PHE A 571 -0.16 -14.82 13.77
CA PHE A 571 -0.09 -14.85 15.24
C PHE A 571 -1.38 -14.32 15.87
N GLU A 572 -2.38 -15.18 16.05
CA GLU A 572 -3.69 -14.81 16.62
C GLU A 572 -3.60 -14.08 17.97
N TRP A 573 -2.60 -14.42 18.79
CA TRP A 573 -2.37 -13.80 20.10
C TRP A 573 -2.04 -12.29 20.02
N LEU A 574 -1.67 -11.78 18.83
CA LEU A 574 -1.50 -10.35 18.57
C LEU A 574 -2.82 -9.59 18.35
N ARG A 575 -3.98 -10.27 18.29
CA ARG A 575 -5.29 -9.62 18.03
C ARG A 575 -5.59 -8.38 18.92
N PRO A 576 -5.28 -8.34 20.24
CA PRO A 576 -5.45 -7.12 21.03
C PRO A 576 -4.55 -5.96 20.56
N VAL A 577 -3.32 -6.26 20.13
CA VAL A 577 -2.37 -5.29 19.59
C VAL A 577 -2.84 -4.79 18.23
N HIS A 578 -3.32 -5.68 17.35
CA HIS A 578 -3.90 -5.35 16.05
C HIS A 578 -5.04 -4.34 16.17
N ILE A 579 -6.00 -4.60 17.07
CA ILE A 579 -7.11 -3.69 17.39
C ILE A 579 -6.59 -2.34 17.91
N ALA A 580 -5.61 -2.34 18.82
CA ALA A 580 -5.04 -1.12 19.38
C ALA A 580 -4.32 -0.25 18.33
N VAL A 581 -3.57 -0.87 17.40
CA VAL A 581 -2.93 -0.15 16.28
C VAL A 581 -3.99 0.37 15.31
N GLY A 582 -5.04 -0.41 15.00
CA GLY A 582 -6.18 0.04 14.20
C GLY A 582 -6.87 1.28 14.78
N ALA A 583 -7.17 1.25 16.08
CA ALA A 583 -7.71 2.40 16.79
C ALA A 583 -6.77 3.62 16.75
N LEU A 584 -5.46 3.43 16.91
CA LEU A 584 -4.48 4.51 16.80
C LEU A 584 -4.44 5.14 15.40
N VAL A 585 -4.56 4.33 14.34
CA VAL A 585 -4.60 4.80 12.94
C VAL A 585 -5.86 5.61 12.67
N VAL A 586 -7.02 5.16 13.15
CA VAL A 586 -8.29 5.92 13.07
C VAL A 586 -8.20 7.24 13.86
N LEU A 587 -7.68 7.20 15.09
CA LEU A 587 -7.46 8.41 15.90
C LEU A 587 -6.48 9.39 15.23
N ALA A 588 -5.44 8.89 14.55
CA ALA A 588 -4.54 9.72 13.76
C ALA A 588 -5.25 10.36 12.55
N ALA A 589 -6.08 9.60 11.82
CA ALA A 589 -6.88 10.11 10.70
C ALA A 589 -7.84 11.23 11.13
N LEU A 590 -8.47 11.11 12.31
CA LEU A 590 -9.31 12.15 12.90
C LEU A 590 -8.48 13.36 13.38
N LEU A 591 -7.36 13.13 14.08
CA LEU A 591 -6.49 14.18 14.58
C LEU A 591 -5.96 15.08 13.46
N VAL A 592 -5.66 14.51 12.28
CA VAL A 592 -5.13 15.28 11.15
C VAL A 592 -6.15 16.22 10.51
N MET A 593 -7.44 16.12 10.84
CA MET A 593 -8.44 17.12 10.47
C MET A 593 -8.17 18.47 11.15
N ARG A 594 -7.64 18.44 12.38
CA ARG A 594 -7.45 19.63 13.23
C ARG A 594 -5.99 20.07 13.37
N TRP A 595 -5.05 19.13 13.37
CA TRP A 595 -3.62 19.37 13.58
C TRP A 595 -2.77 18.79 12.44
N PRO A 596 -1.65 19.43 12.00
CA PRO A 596 -1.21 20.78 12.31
C PRO A 596 -2.23 21.84 11.84
N ARG A 597 -2.32 22.98 12.54
CA ARG A 597 -3.32 24.03 12.24
C ARG A 597 -3.12 24.68 10.86
N ARG A 598 -1.87 24.79 10.41
CA ARG A 598 -1.47 25.24 9.07
C ARG A 598 -0.66 24.10 8.43
N LEU A 599 -0.91 23.81 7.16
CA LEU A 599 -0.19 22.80 6.38
C LEU A 599 0.70 23.49 5.34
N ASP A 600 1.84 22.85 5.05
CA ASP A 600 2.53 23.00 3.78
C ASP A 600 2.49 21.67 3.01
N ILE A 601 2.89 21.70 1.73
CA ILE A 601 2.86 20.54 0.84
C ILE A 601 3.69 19.36 1.37
N VAL A 602 4.78 19.62 2.10
CA VAL A 602 5.65 18.58 2.68
C VAL A 602 4.96 17.91 3.86
N GLN A 603 4.34 18.69 4.75
CA GLN A 603 3.54 18.15 5.85
C GLN A 603 2.32 17.39 5.33
N TRP A 604 1.64 17.89 4.30
CA TRP A 604 0.47 17.23 3.73
C TRP A 604 0.80 15.91 3.04
N ALA A 605 1.89 15.85 2.27
CA ALA A 605 2.39 14.60 1.70
C ALA A 605 2.91 13.64 2.78
N ALA A 606 3.66 14.11 3.78
CA ALA A 606 4.16 13.27 4.87
C ALA A 606 3.01 12.66 5.68
N ILE A 607 1.98 13.45 6.06
CA ILE A 607 0.80 12.89 6.72
C ILE A 607 0.07 11.91 5.79
N SER A 608 -0.03 12.19 4.49
CA SER A 608 -0.68 11.27 3.55
C SER A 608 0.06 9.93 3.46
N ALA A 609 1.39 9.93 3.37
CA ALA A 609 2.20 8.72 3.43
C ALA A 609 2.02 7.99 4.78
N ALA A 610 2.06 8.73 5.90
CA ALA A 610 1.88 8.16 7.23
C ALA A 610 0.51 7.49 7.43
N LEU A 611 -0.56 8.04 6.86
CA LEU A 611 -1.90 7.43 6.96
C LEU A 611 -2.04 6.19 6.07
N ILE A 612 -1.51 6.21 4.84
CA ILE A 612 -1.50 5.02 3.98
C ILE A 612 -0.68 3.89 4.61
N ILE A 613 0.55 4.17 5.08
CA ILE A 613 1.39 3.19 5.79
C ILE A 613 0.72 2.71 7.09
N GLY A 614 0.05 3.61 7.81
CA GLY A 614 -0.72 3.26 9.01
C GLY A 614 -1.85 2.30 8.71
N PHE A 615 -2.59 2.51 7.63
CA PHE A 615 -3.64 1.60 7.16
C PHE A 615 -3.03 0.25 6.71
N GLU A 616 -1.95 0.28 5.94
CA GLU A 616 -1.24 -0.93 5.51
C GLU A 616 -0.73 -1.79 6.66
N LEU A 617 -0.24 -1.17 7.75
CA LEU A 617 0.20 -1.88 8.95
C LEU A 617 -0.91 -2.67 9.64
N VAL A 618 -2.18 -2.37 9.40
CA VAL A 618 -3.34 -3.05 10.03
C VAL A 618 -4.12 -3.94 9.05
N LEU A 619 -3.63 -4.14 7.83
CA LEU A 619 -4.20 -5.12 6.90
C LEU A 619 -3.89 -6.55 7.35
N THR A 620 -4.88 -7.44 7.32
CA THR A 620 -4.70 -8.90 7.48
C THR A 620 -4.02 -9.55 6.26
N HIS A 621 -4.09 -8.87 5.11
CA HIS A 621 -3.39 -9.22 3.89
C HIS A 621 -2.59 -8.01 3.37
N TRP A 622 -1.26 -8.03 3.53
CA TRP A 622 -0.37 -7.02 2.97
C TRP A 622 0.53 -7.64 1.91
N PHE A 623 0.86 -6.91 0.85
CA PHE A 623 1.75 -7.40 -0.19
C PHE A 623 2.61 -6.28 -0.80
N TYR A 624 3.77 -6.62 -1.39
CA TYR A 624 4.75 -5.64 -1.89
C TYR A 624 4.22 -4.65 -2.93
N LEU A 625 3.15 -5.03 -3.63
CA LEU A 625 2.44 -4.21 -4.60
C LEU A 625 1.79 -2.96 -3.97
N TYR A 626 1.71 -2.89 -2.64
CA TYR A 626 1.14 -1.74 -1.91
C TYR A 626 2.18 -0.65 -1.62
N ILE A 627 3.49 -0.97 -1.60
CA ILE A 627 4.57 0.04 -1.47
C ILE A 627 4.42 1.20 -2.49
N PRO A 628 4.09 0.95 -3.78
CA PRO A 628 3.69 1.99 -4.73
C PRO A 628 2.64 3.01 -4.25
N TRP A 629 1.72 2.67 -3.34
CA TRP A 629 0.61 3.55 -2.95
C TRP A 629 1.11 4.79 -2.19
N PHE A 630 2.02 4.61 -1.22
CA PHE A 630 2.60 5.73 -0.47
C PHE A 630 3.82 6.37 -1.15
N LEU A 631 4.46 5.67 -2.10
CA LEU A 631 5.73 6.08 -2.70
C LEU A 631 5.72 7.49 -3.33
N PRO A 632 4.69 7.96 -4.08
CA PRO A 632 4.65 9.32 -4.62
C PRO A 632 4.78 10.41 -3.55
N MET A 633 4.18 10.19 -2.38
CA MET A 633 4.26 11.10 -1.25
C MET A 633 5.65 11.07 -0.59
N ILE A 634 6.26 9.89 -0.46
CA ILE A 634 7.63 9.77 0.06
C ILE A 634 8.63 10.43 -0.89
N ILE A 635 8.50 10.24 -2.21
CA ILE A 635 9.33 10.91 -3.23
C ILE A 635 9.27 12.43 -3.04
N LEU A 636 8.07 13.02 -2.90
CA LEU A 636 7.90 14.45 -2.65
C LEU A 636 8.63 14.90 -1.38
N VAL A 637 8.53 14.14 -0.29
CA VAL A 637 9.06 14.51 1.03
C VAL A 637 10.58 14.33 1.12
N VAL A 638 11.13 13.24 0.56
CA VAL A 638 12.50 12.77 0.79
C VAL A 638 13.46 13.20 -0.32
N VAL A 639 13.05 13.26 -1.59
CA VAL A 639 13.98 13.53 -2.69
C VAL A 639 14.49 14.98 -2.71
N PRO A 640 13.65 16.03 -2.56
CA PRO A 640 14.11 17.41 -2.55
C PRO A 640 14.85 17.80 -1.27
N LEU A 641 15.85 18.67 -1.41
CA LEU A 641 16.41 19.44 -0.32
C LEU A 641 15.46 20.61 -0.01
N TRP A 642 14.42 20.33 0.76
CA TRP A 642 13.43 21.33 1.19
C TRP A 642 14.07 22.39 2.10
N PRO A 643 13.85 23.70 1.85
CA PRO A 643 14.21 24.71 2.83
C PRO A 643 13.40 24.55 4.13
N ASP A 644 13.98 24.99 5.24
CA ASP A 644 13.24 25.17 6.48
C ASP A 644 12.13 26.24 6.29
N PRO A 645 11.04 26.21 7.08
CA PRO A 645 9.91 27.11 6.88
C PRO A 645 10.30 28.61 6.98
N ASP A 646 10.22 29.36 5.86
CA ASP A 646 10.64 30.77 5.72
C ASP A 646 9.94 31.70 6.74
N PRO A 647 10.67 32.28 7.72
CA PRO A 647 10.09 33.15 8.76
C PRO A 647 9.49 34.45 8.22
N GLU A 648 10.16 35.10 7.26
CA GLU A 648 9.71 36.40 6.75
C GLU A 648 8.41 36.29 5.93
N SER A 649 8.05 35.08 5.50
CA SER A 649 6.81 34.83 4.76
C SER A 649 5.53 35.05 5.57
N ALA A 650 5.63 35.08 6.91
CA ALA A 650 4.56 35.37 7.84
C ALA A 650 4.53 36.85 8.30
N ILE A 651 5.63 37.59 8.14
CA ILE A 651 5.83 38.91 8.78
C ILE A 651 5.72 40.04 7.75
N SER A 652 4.71 40.89 7.95
CA SER A 652 4.48 42.22 7.34
C SER A 652 3.84 42.31 5.93
N PRO A 653 2.49 42.52 5.85
CA PRO A 653 1.85 43.18 4.70
C PRO A 653 2.47 44.57 4.39
N GLY A 654 2.99 45.23 5.43
CA GLY A 654 3.60 46.56 5.35
C GLY A 654 4.83 46.66 4.43
N ARG A 655 5.57 45.59 4.14
CA ARG A 655 6.72 45.66 3.22
C ARG A 655 6.32 45.72 1.74
N LEU A 656 5.18 45.13 1.36
CA LEU A 656 4.62 45.32 0.01
C LEU A 656 4.08 46.75 -0.14
N LEU A 657 3.38 47.26 0.87
CA LEU A 657 2.86 48.64 0.88
C LEU A 657 3.98 49.70 0.91
N ARG A 658 5.09 49.49 1.62
CA ARG A 658 6.26 50.39 1.55
C ARG A 658 6.96 50.35 0.18
N ARG A 659 7.04 49.18 -0.49
CA ARG A 659 7.53 49.11 -1.87
C ARG A 659 6.60 49.82 -2.87
N LEU A 660 5.29 49.73 -2.68
CA LEU A 660 4.31 50.44 -3.53
C LEU A 660 4.30 51.95 -3.26
N ARG A 661 4.50 52.40 -2.02
CA ARG A 661 4.66 53.84 -1.69
C ARG A 661 6.01 54.40 -2.14
N GLY A 662 7.09 53.62 -2.10
CA GLY A 662 8.43 54.00 -2.56
C GLY A 662 8.60 54.10 -4.09
N MET A 663 7.60 53.71 -4.88
CA MET A 663 7.60 53.87 -6.36
C MET A 663 6.83 55.11 -6.83
N ARG A 664 6.40 56.00 -5.93
CA ARG A 664 5.88 57.33 -6.27
C ARG A 664 6.75 58.41 -5.63
N TYR A 665 7.85 58.75 -6.30
CA TYR A 665 8.51 60.07 -6.42
C TYR A 665 9.94 59.84 -6.92
N GLY A 666 10.18 60.15 -8.20
CA GLY A 666 11.47 59.92 -8.86
C GLY A 666 11.34 60.06 -10.38
N GLY A 667 11.11 61.28 -10.87
CA GLY A 667 10.93 61.54 -12.30
C GLY A 667 10.25 62.88 -12.62
N ALA A 668 10.82 64.00 -12.14
CA ALA A 668 10.49 65.35 -12.62
C ALA A 668 11.53 66.40 -12.17
N LYS A 669 12.76 66.28 -12.68
CA LYS A 669 13.69 67.38 -13.05
C LYS A 669 14.98 66.78 -13.60
#